data_AF-A0A7S1AU92-F1
#
_entry.id   AF-A0A7S1AU92-F1
#
_cell.length_a   1.000
_cell.length_b   1.000
_cell.length_c   1.000
_cell.angle_alpha   90.00
_cell.angle_beta   90.00
_cell.angle_gamma   90.00
#
_symmetry.space_group_name_H-M   'P 1'
#
loop_
_entity.id
_entity.type
_entity.pdbx_description
1 polymer ?
#
loop_
_entity_poly.entity_id
_entity_poly.type
_entity_poly.pdbx_seq_one_letter_code
_entity_poly.pdbx_strand_id
1 'polypeptide(L)'
;MDTSDTLPREVLKWIQSLDLSYSVRNVKRDFANGFLVAEIFSRHFPTEISMHAFENGTKKACRNDNWEQLFKFFKRKKLPVSSVDFEPVIEVVPGAAAALLLKCYTLLTQRVVPVYTTPQLPAEASVSSGPSSLMAIKSLQEMTILESQASINHLPDIDEHSRADGSRSDGYQMLQSTRSNRHVGRTVPKCVAERAEAVNLELADAKARTLTKNVAQLRAQQQFVQSRHRDSRATTSMSGRKSSAGTDMMGPSTPCLGYSGVVKPAIELMRPVVLAVLQDETRVMKSLDPRKDIVISFMEQCGALVPEDLMVRVFNGLTDQANVLVDSMSRSPTEFWRVWTLFCPPLCEFPATSAVFESVLDLFKKLGALLQETDALLTQQLLVDVCLPSLGPILVESVGKHELLCDLVYTFSQQTALSHMCVLRALKEACGQVPVYTSCLAHLVHFEVQLGIFDENLKENYMYYALIAVQCHQPRVRVAGLSILGAISALSADYSQHVLSALSSFEGLVGDEWWEVQAQLLLLLSSLLVHAASKSGQEDPSEARVENSVETLLCLVTTLLVPSASKNVLQIGLCALAPALRQFPTLIPPYVVVLLNQPPALRQRVLSVPQSTFEKSSLAPRRLAYVLGSASSLYEECVISDVWPGSEVAKTLAVEVESAQLAHYEPEHFEVLLACLPDLGVDMGEDWLNIFERVKRYVFVALIDPVLHNSAVEVVKRFWLCRPQETAIRSIESSRTTLLQTLRVLYSDMGNTRVNESDVISFIREMRDYGGAIRENLQFTVDQFREAHNAEFQRSSLDTLFE
;
A
#
# COMPACT_ATOMS: atom_id res chain seq x y z
N MET A 1 6.18 10.79 25.05
CA MET A 1 7.12 11.87 25.45
C MET A 1 6.84 13.08 24.56
N ASP A 2 6.47 14.23 25.11
CA ASP A 2 6.12 15.43 24.34
C ASP A 2 7.31 15.98 23.52
N THR A 3 7.20 15.98 22.19
CA THR A 3 8.17 16.57 21.25
C THR A 3 8.28 18.10 21.34
N SER A 4 7.44 18.75 22.15
CA SER A 4 7.50 20.20 22.40
C SER A 4 8.71 20.64 23.23
N ASP A 5 9.45 19.70 23.85
CA ASP A 5 10.58 20.02 24.74
C ASP A 5 11.96 19.91 24.12
N THR A 6 12.07 19.35 22.91
CA THR A 6 13.36 19.15 22.27
C THR A 6 13.78 20.39 21.50
N LEU A 7 14.80 21.08 22.00
CA LEU A 7 15.43 22.20 21.30
C LEU A 7 16.04 21.72 19.97
N PRO A 8 15.94 22.52 18.88
CA PRO A 8 16.63 22.21 17.63
C PRO A 8 18.12 21.98 17.85
N ARG A 9 18.73 21.03 17.11
CA ARG A 9 20.14 20.63 17.26
C ARG A 9 21.11 21.82 17.20
N GLU A 10 20.78 22.83 16.38
CA GLU A 10 21.57 24.06 16.25
C GLU A 10 21.53 24.90 17.54
N VAL A 11 20.35 25.09 18.12
CA VAL A 11 20.16 25.83 19.39
C VAL A 11 20.82 25.09 20.55
N LEU A 12 20.76 23.75 20.56
CA LEU A 12 21.48 22.93 21.55
C LEU A 12 23.00 23.09 21.46
N LYS A 13 23.57 23.04 20.26
CA LYS A 13 25.01 23.28 20.05
C LYS A 13 25.40 24.70 20.46
N TRP A 14 24.56 25.69 20.16
CA TRP A 14 24.79 27.07 20.57
C TRP A 14 24.83 27.20 22.10
N ILE A 15 23.83 26.68 22.81
CA ILE A 15 23.79 26.72 24.28
C ILE A 15 25.01 26.01 24.88
N GLN A 16 25.43 24.88 24.32
CA GLN A 16 26.62 24.15 24.75
C GLN A 16 27.92 24.94 24.48
N SER A 17 27.98 25.73 23.40
CA SER A 17 29.13 26.56 23.07
C SER A 17 29.30 27.78 23.98
N LEU A 18 28.24 28.19 24.69
CA LEU A 18 28.26 29.35 25.58
C LEU A 18 28.88 29.05 26.95
N ASP A 19 29.31 27.81 27.23
CA ASP A 19 29.97 27.39 28.48
C ASP A 19 29.28 27.94 29.75
N LEU A 20 27.97 27.72 29.86
CA LEU A 20 27.14 28.23 30.96
C LEU A 20 27.53 27.59 32.30
N SER A 21 27.28 28.32 33.39
CA SER A 21 27.63 27.91 34.76
C SER A 21 26.97 26.60 35.19
N TYR A 22 25.85 26.22 34.56
CA TYR A 22 25.17 24.94 34.78
C TYR A 22 24.89 24.21 33.47
N SER A 23 25.10 22.90 33.46
CA SER A 23 24.70 22.04 32.34
C SER A 23 23.17 21.99 32.24
N VAL A 24 22.62 22.37 31.09
CA VAL A 24 21.18 22.25 30.80
C VAL A 24 20.82 20.77 30.66
N ARG A 25 19.98 20.25 31.56
CA ARG A 25 19.47 18.86 31.55
C ARG A 25 17.98 18.79 31.27
N ASN A 26 17.22 19.79 31.72
CA ASN A 26 15.80 19.92 31.47
C ASN A 26 15.50 21.37 31.09
N VAL A 27 15.29 21.60 29.79
CA VAL A 27 15.11 22.94 29.21
C VAL A 27 13.97 23.70 29.88
N LYS A 28 12.83 23.04 30.14
CA LYS A 28 11.68 23.68 30.80
C LYS A 28 12.04 24.19 32.19
N ARG A 29 12.64 23.34 33.01
CA ARG A 29 12.88 23.63 34.43
C ARG A 29 14.08 24.54 34.63
N ASP A 30 15.15 24.32 33.87
CA ASP A 30 16.42 25.00 34.08
C ASP A 30 16.35 26.48 33.60
N PHE A 31 15.50 26.79 32.61
CA PHE A 31 15.29 28.17 32.12
C PHE A 31 14.15 28.93 32.80
N ALA A 32 13.26 28.26 33.54
CA ALA A 32 12.13 28.89 34.22
C ALA A 32 12.55 29.98 35.25
N ASN A 33 13.75 29.86 35.83
CA ASN A 33 14.26 30.83 36.81
C ASN A 33 14.74 32.15 36.16
N GLY A 34 15.11 32.15 34.89
CA GLY A 34 15.67 33.32 34.20
C GLY A 34 17.17 33.55 34.42
N PHE A 35 17.81 32.93 35.42
CA PHE A 35 19.26 33.06 35.67
C PHE A 35 20.11 32.63 34.46
N LEU A 36 19.81 31.47 33.85
CA LEU A 36 20.53 31.01 32.65
C LEU A 36 20.28 31.91 31.44
N VAL A 37 19.11 32.53 31.35
CA VAL A 37 18.82 33.51 30.28
C VAL A 37 19.65 34.78 30.50
N ALA A 38 19.74 35.27 31.73
CA ALA A 38 20.64 36.37 32.08
C ALA A 38 22.10 36.02 31.76
N GLU A 39 22.53 34.80 32.04
CA GLU A 39 23.88 34.35 31.72
C GLU A 39 24.14 34.35 30.21
N ILE A 40 23.21 33.85 29.39
CA ILE A 40 23.28 33.90 27.93
C ILE A 40 23.46 35.34 27.45
N PHE A 41 22.59 36.26 27.89
CA PHE A 41 22.69 37.66 27.48
C PHE A 41 23.94 38.35 28.05
N SER A 42 24.48 37.93 29.21
CA SER A 42 25.72 38.48 29.77
C SER A 42 26.93 38.19 28.86
N ARG A 43 26.92 37.08 28.11
CA ARG A 43 27.98 36.77 27.12
C ARG A 43 27.98 37.73 25.95
N HIS A 44 26.80 38.24 25.57
CA HIS A 44 26.64 39.18 24.46
C HIS A 44 26.67 40.65 24.92
N PHE A 45 26.35 40.93 26.18
CA PHE A 45 26.30 42.27 26.78
C PHE A 45 27.01 42.32 28.16
N PRO A 46 28.33 42.05 28.22
CA PRO A 46 29.05 41.85 29.49
C PRO A 46 29.12 43.10 30.39
N THR A 47 28.99 44.30 29.81
CA THR A 47 29.01 45.56 30.56
C THR A 47 27.62 45.95 31.11
N GLU A 48 26.57 45.24 30.75
CA GLU A 48 25.18 45.67 30.99
C GLU A 48 24.34 44.71 31.81
N ILE A 49 24.76 43.46 31.90
CA ILE A 49 24.16 42.43 32.75
C ILE A 49 25.21 42.00 33.76
N SER A 50 25.01 42.38 35.02
CA SER A 50 25.82 41.90 36.13
C SER A 50 25.20 40.63 36.69
N MET A 51 25.89 39.50 36.55
CA MET A 51 25.40 38.21 37.08
C MET A 51 25.26 38.20 38.60
N HIS A 52 25.88 39.14 39.33
CA HIS A 52 25.70 39.31 40.77
C HIS A 52 24.31 39.82 41.17
N ALA A 53 23.54 40.38 40.23
CA ALA A 53 22.19 40.87 40.47
C ALA A 53 21.12 39.76 40.33
N PHE A 54 21.48 38.59 39.81
CA PHE A 54 20.56 37.47 39.56
C PHE A 54 20.79 36.34 40.57
N GLU A 55 19.71 35.80 41.12
CA GLU A 55 19.77 34.74 42.12
C GLU A 55 19.26 33.41 41.56
N ASN A 56 20.03 32.33 41.70
CA ASN A 56 19.62 30.98 41.27
C ASN A 56 18.76 30.27 42.35
N GLY A 57 17.64 30.88 42.73
CA GLY A 57 16.71 30.36 43.74
C GLY A 57 15.48 29.64 43.16
N THR A 58 14.96 28.62 43.85
CA THR A 58 13.77 27.87 43.39
C THR A 58 12.43 28.53 43.76
N LYS A 59 12.45 29.59 44.58
CA LYS A 59 11.23 30.30 45.04
C LYS A 59 10.59 31.10 43.90
N LYS A 60 9.25 31.10 43.80
CA LYS A 60 8.50 31.86 42.77
C LYS A 60 8.83 33.36 42.78
N ALA A 61 8.98 33.97 43.96
CA ALA A 61 9.38 35.37 44.10
C ALA A 61 10.75 35.68 43.48
N CYS A 62 11.73 34.78 43.64
CA CYS A 62 13.07 34.90 43.06
C CYS A 62 13.05 34.78 41.53
N ARG A 63 12.25 33.84 40.99
CA ARG A 63 12.06 33.72 39.53
C ARG A 63 11.44 35.00 38.93
N ASN A 64 10.41 35.52 39.58
CA ASN A 64 9.74 36.75 39.10
C ASN A 64 10.67 37.96 39.14
N ASP A 65 11.48 38.11 40.19
CA ASP A 65 12.46 39.22 40.28
C ASP A 65 13.51 39.14 39.17
N ASN A 66 14.10 37.96 38.93
CA ASN A 66 15.04 37.75 37.83
C ASN A 66 14.44 38.11 36.46
N TRP A 67 13.19 37.70 36.19
CA TRP A 67 12.51 38.03 34.93
C TRP A 67 12.14 39.51 34.82
N GLU A 68 11.80 40.18 35.93
CA GLU A 68 11.55 41.63 35.93
C GLU A 68 12.83 42.42 35.61
N GLN A 69 13.98 41.99 36.15
CA GLN A 69 15.28 42.58 35.83
C GLN A 69 15.64 42.39 34.34
N LEU A 70 15.44 41.18 33.79
CA LEU A 70 15.62 40.90 32.36
C LEU A 70 14.69 41.73 31.48
N PHE A 71 13.43 41.90 31.88
CA PHE A 71 12.46 42.67 31.12
C PHE A 71 12.81 44.16 31.05
N LYS A 72 13.28 44.75 32.17
CA LYS A 72 13.81 46.12 32.20
C LYS A 72 15.02 46.25 31.26
N PHE A 73 15.90 45.26 31.21
CA PHE A 73 17.02 45.20 30.28
C PHE A 73 16.55 45.12 28.81
N PHE A 74 15.63 44.23 28.46
CA PHE A 74 15.10 44.09 27.10
C PHE A 74 14.44 45.38 26.61
N LYS A 75 13.66 46.06 27.46
CA LYS A 75 13.07 47.36 27.14
C LYS A 75 14.13 48.44 26.90
N ARG A 76 15.14 48.54 27.77
CA ARG A 76 16.23 49.52 27.63
C ARG A 76 17.01 49.30 26.34
N LYS A 77 17.19 48.05 25.92
CA LYS A 77 17.90 47.66 24.69
C LYS A 77 17.04 47.60 23.43
N LYS A 78 15.74 47.86 23.54
CA LYS A 78 14.76 47.74 22.44
C LYS A 78 14.79 46.35 21.79
N LEU A 79 15.03 45.30 22.59
CA LEU A 79 14.96 43.92 22.12
C LEU A 79 13.49 43.47 22.09
N PRO A 80 13.04 42.75 21.04
CA PRO A 80 11.64 42.37 20.86
C PRO A 80 11.26 41.14 21.72
N VAL A 81 11.59 41.18 23.03
CA VAL A 81 11.20 40.17 24.02
C VAL A 81 10.24 40.83 25.02
N SER A 82 8.98 40.41 24.97
CA SER A 82 7.87 40.95 25.75
C SER A 82 7.47 40.02 26.90
N SER A 83 6.60 40.47 27.81
CA SER A 83 6.13 39.63 28.92
C SER A 83 5.38 38.38 28.45
N VAL A 84 4.70 38.46 27.31
CA VAL A 84 4.03 37.32 26.65
C VAL A 84 5.00 36.19 26.29
N ASP A 85 6.27 36.50 26.04
CA ASP A 85 7.27 35.52 25.63
C ASP A 85 7.86 34.72 26.83
N PHE A 86 7.86 35.29 28.04
CA PHE A 86 8.51 34.67 29.20
C PHE A 86 7.57 34.34 30.36
N GLU A 87 6.37 34.92 30.45
CA GLU A 87 5.35 34.51 31.43
C GLU A 87 5.04 33.01 31.37
N PRO A 88 4.84 32.38 30.19
CA PRO A 88 4.65 30.93 30.08
C PRO A 88 5.89 30.12 30.48
N VAL A 89 7.08 30.71 30.37
CA VAL A 89 8.36 30.08 30.79
C VAL A 89 8.49 30.05 32.31
N ILE A 90 8.05 31.11 33.01
CA ILE A 90 7.98 31.16 34.47
C ILE A 90 7.05 30.05 35.01
N GLU A 91 5.94 29.83 34.31
CA GLU A 91 4.93 28.82 34.65
C GLU A 91 5.28 27.40 34.19
N VAL A 92 6.43 27.21 33.52
CA VAL A 92 6.94 25.92 33.05
C VAL A 92 5.98 25.26 32.04
N VAL A 93 5.33 26.07 31.20
CA VAL A 93 4.44 25.60 30.14
C VAL A 93 5.25 24.82 29.09
N PRO A 94 4.76 23.64 28.63
CA PRO A 94 5.36 22.89 27.53
C PRO A 94 5.67 23.71 26.28
N GLY A 95 6.87 23.54 25.72
CA GLY A 95 7.34 24.28 24.54
C GLY A 95 7.71 25.75 24.74
N ALA A 96 7.26 26.41 25.82
CA ALA A 96 7.50 27.83 26.02
C ALA A 96 8.99 28.18 26.16
N ALA A 97 9.73 27.40 26.95
CA ALA A 97 11.17 27.63 27.14
C ALA A 97 11.95 27.43 25.83
N ALA A 98 11.54 26.47 25.01
CA ALA A 98 12.15 26.21 23.71
C ALA A 98 11.88 27.35 22.71
N ALA A 99 10.63 27.84 22.65
CA ALA A 99 10.25 28.97 21.81
C ALA A 99 11.01 30.25 22.19
N LEU A 100 11.15 30.52 23.50
CA LEU A 100 11.91 31.69 23.96
C LEU A 100 13.39 31.56 23.61
N LEU A 101 14.01 30.39 23.79
CA LEU A 101 15.41 30.17 23.46
C LEU A 101 15.69 30.29 21.96
N LEU A 102 14.75 29.84 21.12
CA LEU A 102 14.81 30.04 19.68
C LEU A 102 14.78 31.54 19.33
N LYS A 103 13.88 32.30 19.96
CA LYS A 103 13.81 33.75 19.80
C LYS A 103 15.12 34.42 20.23
N CYS A 104 15.68 34.02 21.37
CA CYS A 104 16.97 34.52 21.84
C CYS A 104 18.12 34.17 20.89
N TYR A 105 18.15 32.94 20.35
CA TYR A 105 19.14 32.51 19.37
C TYR A 105 19.11 33.40 18.13
N THR A 106 17.92 33.58 17.53
CA THR A 106 17.75 34.42 16.34
C THR A 106 18.17 35.87 16.61
N LEU A 107 17.80 36.41 17.77
CA LEU A 107 18.16 37.78 18.14
C LEU A 107 19.67 37.98 18.33
N LEU A 108 20.34 37.04 19.00
CA LEU A 108 21.74 37.19 19.39
C LEU A 108 22.73 36.77 18.28
N THR A 109 22.31 35.87 17.39
CA THR A 109 23.18 35.35 16.32
C THR A 109 22.81 35.87 14.92
N GLN A 110 21.65 36.51 14.78
CA GLN A 110 21.07 36.94 13.49
C GLN A 110 20.89 35.77 12.49
N ARG A 111 20.84 34.53 13.00
CA ARG A 111 20.57 33.32 12.21
C ARG A 111 19.17 32.82 12.52
N VAL A 112 18.39 32.55 11.47
CA VAL A 112 17.05 31.96 11.61
C VAL A 112 17.21 30.45 11.51
N VAL A 113 16.82 29.72 12.55
CA VAL A 113 16.69 28.27 12.46
C VAL A 113 15.36 27.97 11.75
N PRO A 114 15.34 27.15 10.68
CA PRO A 114 14.09 26.67 10.11
C PRO A 114 13.40 25.78 11.14
N VAL A 115 12.43 26.36 11.85
CA VAL A 115 11.61 25.62 12.81
C VAL A 115 10.31 25.25 12.11
N TYR A 116 10.13 23.94 11.90
CA TYR A 116 8.85 23.34 11.55
C TYR A 116 7.85 23.72 12.65
N THR A 117 7.11 24.79 12.42
CA THR A 117 5.98 25.15 13.25
C THR A 117 4.77 24.56 12.54
N THR A 118 4.23 23.47 13.07
CA THR A 118 2.89 23.01 12.70
C THR A 118 1.96 24.21 12.90
N PRO A 119 1.21 24.68 11.88
CA PRO A 119 0.25 25.75 12.09
C PRO A 119 -0.75 25.28 13.14
N GLN A 120 -0.77 25.93 14.31
CA GLN A 120 -1.92 25.82 15.19
C GLN A 120 -3.07 26.54 14.49
N LEU A 121 -4.13 25.78 14.19
CA LEU A 121 -5.39 26.30 13.69
C LEU A 121 -5.90 27.41 14.63
N PRO A 122 -6.38 28.55 14.10
CA PRO A 122 -7.04 29.56 14.92
C PRO A 122 -8.24 28.91 15.62
N ALA A 123 -8.36 29.18 16.92
CA ALA A 123 -9.53 28.82 17.69
C ALA A 123 -10.81 29.32 16.99
N GLU A 124 -11.77 28.41 16.87
CA GLU A 124 -13.17 28.56 16.46
C GLU A 124 -13.65 29.99 16.21
N ALA A 125 -13.88 30.32 14.94
CA ALA A 125 -14.81 31.37 14.56
C ALA A 125 -15.59 30.93 13.30
N SER A 126 -16.82 30.47 13.55
CA SER A 126 -18.01 30.50 12.69
C SER A 126 -17.84 30.29 11.17
N VAL A 127 -18.37 29.15 10.75
CA VAL A 127 -18.80 28.75 9.40
C VAL A 127 -19.28 29.91 8.51
N SER A 128 -18.62 30.07 7.37
CA SER A 128 -19.19 30.66 6.16
C SER A 128 -18.54 30.00 4.94
N SER A 129 -19.34 29.21 4.23
CA SER A 129 -19.00 28.54 2.98
C SER A 129 -18.78 29.57 1.87
N GLY A 130 -17.52 29.78 1.50
CA GLY A 130 -17.14 30.63 0.37
C GLY A 130 -15.77 30.22 -0.21
N PRO A 131 -15.43 30.67 -1.43
CA PRO A 131 -14.32 30.17 -2.27
C PRO A 131 -12.90 30.44 -1.74
N SER A 132 -12.74 30.81 -0.47
CA SER A 132 -11.47 31.16 0.16
C SER A 132 -10.64 29.96 0.62
N SER A 133 -11.25 28.77 0.76
CA SER A 133 -10.53 27.52 1.07
C SER A 133 -9.62 27.04 -0.07
N LEU A 134 -10.01 27.27 -1.33
CA LEU A 134 -9.21 26.90 -2.51
C LEU A 134 -7.96 27.80 -2.70
N MET A 135 -8.04 29.08 -2.32
CA MET A 135 -6.87 29.99 -2.33
C MET A 135 -5.87 29.63 -1.21
N ALA A 136 -6.35 29.18 -0.05
CA ALA A 136 -5.49 28.70 1.02
C ALA A 136 -4.77 27.40 0.63
N ILE A 137 -5.46 26.49 -0.07
CA ILE A 137 -4.88 25.23 -0.58
C ILE A 137 -3.86 25.50 -1.70
N LYS A 138 -4.12 26.45 -2.62
CA LYS A 138 -3.14 26.86 -3.64
C LYS A 138 -1.89 27.50 -3.03
N SER A 139 -2.06 28.37 -2.03
CA SER A 139 -0.96 29.01 -1.31
C SER A 139 -0.11 27.99 -0.52
N LEU A 140 -0.75 26.95 0.04
CA LEU A 140 -0.09 25.86 0.75
C LEU A 140 0.58 24.85 -0.21
N GLN A 141 0.01 24.62 -1.39
CA GLN A 141 0.65 23.88 -2.48
C GLN A 141 1.95 24.59 -2.93
N GLU A 142 1.92 25.91 -3.16
CA GLU A 142 3.09 26.65 -3.66
C GLU A 142 4.25 26.74 -2.65
N MET A 143 3.99 26.89 -1.35
CA MET A 143 5.05 26.91 -0.33
C MET A 143 5.64 25.52 -0.02
N THR A 144 4.83 24.45 -0.10
CA THR A 144 5.29 23.09 0.24
C THR A 144 6.01 22.41 -0.92
N ILE A 145 5.65 22.72 -2.17
CA ILE A 145 6.34 22.20 -3.37
C ILE A 145 7.82 22.64 -3.41
N LEU A 146 8.14 23.86 -2.94
CA LEU A 146 9.51 24.37 -2.86
C LEU A 146 10.38 23.66 -1.80
N GLU A 147 9.81 23.28 -0.65
CA GLU A 147 10.54 22.56 0.41
C GLU A 147 10.64 21.05 0.12
N SER A 148 9.65 20.48 -0.58
CA SER A 148 9.62 19.06 -0.98
C SER A 148 10.64 18.76 -2.09
N GLN A 149 10.77 19.65 -3.08
CA GLN A 149 11.74 19.50 -4.17
C GLN A 149 13.20 19.52 -3.68
N ALA A 150 13.48 20.18 -2.56
CA ALA A 150 14.84 20.25 -1.99
C ALA A 150 15.26 18.97 -1.23
N SER A 151 14.29 18.20 -0.70
CA SER A 151 14.58 16.97 0.07
C SER A 151 14.40 15.67 -0.75
N ILE A 152 13.68 15.73 -1.88
CA ILE A 152 13.39 14.58 -2.75
C ILE A 152 14.56 14.25 -3.71
N ASN A 153 15.47 15.19 -3.98
CA ASN A 153 16.54 15.04 -4.97
C ASN A 153 17.83 14.35 -4.45
N HIS A 154 17.86 13.89 -3.20
CA HIS A 154 19.04 13.22 -2.62
C HIS A 154 18.69 11.88 -1.97
N LEU A 155 18.30 10.91 -2.80
CA LEU A 155 18.33 9.47 -2.48
C LEU A 155 19.00 8.75 -3.65
N PRO A 156 19.90 7.78 -3.41
CA PRO A 156 20.50 7.01 -4.49
C PRO A 156 19.43 6.12 -5.14
N ASP A 157 19.32 6.18 -6.46
CA ASP A 157 18.57 5.21 -7.27
C ASP A 157 19.17 3.82 -7.05
N ILE A 158 18.47 2.99 -6.27
CA ILE A 158 18.70 1.56 -6.19
C ILE A 158 17.56 0.91 -6.97
N ASP A 159 17.57 0.95 -8.31
CA ASP A 159 16.73 0.05 -9.13
C ASP A 159 17.06 0.07 -10.64
N GLU A 160 18.35 0.03 -10.98
CA GLU A 160 18.80 -0.11 -12.38
C GLU A 160 18.83 -1.58 -12.83
N HIS A 161 17.73 -2.35 -12.70
CA HIS A 161 17.65 -3.74 -13.21
C HIS A 161 16.29 -4.13 -13.81
N SER A 162 15.51 -3.17 -14.31
CA SER A 162 14.24 -3.47 -15.03
C SER A 162 14.09 -2.72 -16.35
N ARG A 163 15.19 -2.55 -17.09
CA ARG A 163 15.19 -2.08 -18.48
C ARG A 163 15.87 -3.11 -19.37
N ALA A 164 15.10 -4.07 -19.90
CA ALA A 164 15.29 -4.63 -21.24
C ALA A 164 14.37 -5.84 -21.52
N ASP A 165 13.60 -5.66 -22.59
CA ASP A 165 13.43 -6.57 -23.71
C ASP A 165 12.46 -7.77 -23.62
N GLY A 166 11.60 -7.81 -24.64
CA GLY A 166 10.61 -8.84 -24.86
C GLY A 166 11.25 -10.08 -25.43
N SER A 167 11.42 -11.10 -24.61
CA SER A 167 11.41 -12.50 -25.07
C SER A 167 11.04 -13.42 -23.91
N ARG A 168 9.95 -14.17 -24.10
CA ARG A 168 9.50 -15.20 -23.16
C ARG A 168 10.50 -16.36 -23.14
N SER A 169 10.91 -16.80 -21.95
CA SER A 169 11.32 -18.19 -21.70
C SER A 169 11.23 -18.54 -20.20
N ASP A 170 10.20 -19.32 -19.86
CA ASP A 170 10.14 -20.36 -18.82
C ASP A 170 10.94 -20.20 -17.50
N GLY A 171 10.35 -19.50 -16.53
CA GLY A 171 10.80 -19.46 -15.13
C GLY A 171 10.56 -20.74 -14.32
N TYR A 172 9.92 -21.77 -14.90
CA TYR A 172 9.54 -22.99 -14.17
C TYR A 172 10.53 -24.17 -14.30
N GLN A 173 11.59 -24.05 -15.09
CA GLN A 173 12.63 -25.10 -15.21
C GLN A 173 13.97 -24.77 -14.53
N MET A 174 14.17 -23.56 -14.01
CA MET A 174 15.43 -23.18 -13.35
C MET A 174 15.50 -23.59 -11.87
N LEU A 175 14.37 -24.00 -11.28
CA LEU A 175 14.27 -24.39 -9.87
C LEU A 175 14.53 -25.89 -9.59
N GLN A 176 14.80 -26.69 -10.63
CA GLN A 176 15.07 -28.13 -10.50
C GLN A 176 16.53 -28.54 -10.81
N SER A 177 17.40 -27.62 -11.21
CA SER A 177 18.78 -27.92 -11.63
C SER A 177 19.88 -27.42 -10.68
N THR A 178 19.56 -26.78 -9.55
CA THR A 178 20.57 -26.31 -8.57
C THR A 178 20.77 -27.23 -7.37
N ARG A 179 20.26 -28.47 -7.41
CA ARG A 179 20.70 -29.57 -6.51
C ARG A 179 21.78 -30.42 -7.18
N SER A 180 22.92 -29.83 -7.50
CA SER A 180 24.23 -30.53 -7.56
C SER A 180 25.37 -29.55 -7.79
N ASN A 181 26.49 -29.83 -7.12
CA ASN A 181 27.81 -29.19 -7.22
C ASN A 181 28.04 -27.83 -6.54
N ARG A 182 28.45 -27.92 -5.26
CA ARG A 182 29.45 -27.03 -4.66
C ARG A 182 30.78 -27.13 -5.42
N HIS A 183 31.51 -26.01 -5.53
CA HIS A 183 32.98 -26.00 -5.43
C HIS A 183 33.50 -24.69 -4.80
N VAL A 184 34.52 -24.84 -3.96
CA VAL A 184 35.20 -23.85 -3.13
C VAL A 184 36.29 -23.15 -3.95
N GLY A 185 36.44 -21.84 -3.81
CA GLY A 185 37.57 -21.09 -4.40
C GLY A 185 37.88 -19.80 -3.64
N ARG A 186 38.95 -19.82 -2.84
CA ARG A 186 39.58 -18.65 -2.20
C ARG A 186 40.36 -17.84 -3.23
N THR A 187 40.27 -16.51 -3.20
CA THR A 187 41.28 -15.61 -3.79
C THR A 187 41.63 -14.44 -2.88
N VAL A 188 42.90 -14.07 -2.93
CA VAL A 188 43.71 -13.24 -2.01
C VAL A 188 43.56 -11.73 -2.35
N PRO A 189 43.60 -10.81 -1.37
CA PRO A 189 43.57 -9.37 -1.62
C PRO A 189 44.93 -8.83 -2.10
N LYS A 190 44.89 -7.92 -3.08
CA LYS A 190 46.05 -7.27 -3.70
C LYS A 190 46.29 -5.89 -3.05
N CYS A 191 47.53 -5.61 -2.65
CA CYS A 191 47.98 -4.34 -2.07
C CYS A 191 48.67 -3.39 -3.08
N VAL A 192 48.93 -2.17 -2.59
CA VAL A 192 49.86 -1.10 -3.01
C VAL A 192 49.21 -0.04 -3.94
N ALA A 193 49.24 1.29 -3.65
CA ALA A 193 50.39 2.13 -3.31
C ALA A 193 50.11 3.42 -2.49
N GLU A 194 51.09 3.76 -1.63
CA GLU A 194 51.54 5.09 -1.15
C GLU A 194 51.80 6.09 -2.31
N ARG A 195 51.91 7.43 -2.21
CA ARG A 195 51.84 8.50 -1.18
C ARG A 195 52.20 9.81 -1.91
N ALA A 196 51.62 10.96 -1.55
CA ALA A 196 52.15 12.33 -1.73
C ALA A 196 51.27 13.26 -0.88
N GLU A 197 51.67 13.67 0.33
CA GLU A 197 52.60 14.75 0.71
C GLU A 197 51.80 15.87 1.39
N ALA A 198 52.13 16.09 2.67
CA ALA A 198 51.50 17.04 3.57
C ALA A 198 52.31 18.34 3.61
N VAL A 199 51.61 19.48 3.76
CA VAL A 199 52.22 20.75 4.13
C VAL A 199 51.93 21.02 5.59
N ASN A 200 52.99 21.06 6.41
CA ASN A 200 52.99 21.49 7.80
C ASN A 200 53.08 23.01 7.89
N LEU A 201 52.34 23.60 8.84
CA LEU A 201 52.63 24.93 9.39
C LEU A 201 52.54 24.87 10.93
N GLU A 202 53.70 24.81 11.56
CA GLU A 202 54.05 25.18 12.94
C GLU A 202 54.29 26.72 12.98
N LEU A 203 54.09 27.55 14.00
CA LEU A 203 54.16 27.54 15.48
C LEU A 203 53.40 28.83 15.96
N ALA A 204 52.95 29.04 17.21
CA ALA A 204 53.80 29.21 18.38
C ALA A 204 53.01 29.21 19.72
N ASP A 205 53.64 28.60 20.73
CA ASP A 205 53.25 28.55 22.14
C ASP A 205 53.52 29.84 22.91
N ALA A 206 52.67 30.15 23.91
CA ALA A 206 53.06 30.97 25.05
C ALA A 206 52.27 30.67 26.35
N LYS A 207 52.95 29.92 27.23
CA LYS A 207 53.06 30.03 28.71
C LYS A 207 51.80 29.97 29.61
N ALA A 208 51.76 28.84 30.34
CA ALA A 208 50.99 28.59 31.54
C ALA A 208 51.48 29.37 32.78
N ARG A 209 50.55 29.64 33.72
CA ARG A 209 50.81 29.60 35.16
C ARG A 209 49.62 29.01 35.93
N THR A 210 49.99 28.01 36.72
CA THR A 210 49.28 27.12 37.64
C THR A 210 48.40 27.77 38.71
N LEU A 211 47.26 27.14 39.01
CA LEU A 211 46.89 26.85 40.40
C LEU A 211 46.05 25.57 40.52
N THR A 212 46.52 24.73 41.43
CA THR A 212 46.08 23.41 41.90
C THR A 212 44.60 23.30 42.28
N LYS A 213 43.95 22.18 41.90
CA LYS A 213 43.52 21.09 42.81
C LYS A 213 42.81 19.97 42.04
N ASN A 214 43.18 18.74 42.39
CA ASN A 214 42.88 17.49 41.69
C ASN A 214 41.41 17.04 41.78
N VAL A 215 40.78 16.85 40.62
CA VAL A 215 39.50 16.15 40.40
C VAL A 215 39.64 14.62 40.59
N ALA A 216 40.87 14.11 40.75
CA ALA A 216 41.16 12.69 40.93
C ALA A 216 40.73 12.13 42.31
N GLN A 217 40.67 12.94 43.36
CA GLN A 217 40.21 12.50 44.69
C GLN A 217 38.68 12.47 44.83
N LEU A 218 37.96 13.31 44.09
CA LEU A 218 36.49 13.33 44.10
C LEU A 218 35.86 12.18 43.30
N ARG A 219 36.56 11.67 42.28
CA ARG A 219 36.14 10.45 41.56
C ARG A 219 36.37 9.17 42.38
N ALA A 220 37.43 9.13 43.20
CA ALA A 220 37.68 8.01 44.11
C ALA A 220 36.64 7.92 45.25
N GLN A 221 36.05 9.05 45.66
CA GLN A 221 35.06 9.08 46.75
C GLN A 221 33.64 8.72 46.27
N GLN A 222 33.29 8.98 45.00
CA GLN A 222 32.01 8.54 44.42
C GLN A 222 31.98 7.04 44.08
N GLN A 223 33.14 6.45 43.77
CA GLN A 223 33.25 4.99 43.54
C GLN A 223 33.14 4.15 44.83
N PHE A 224 33.27 4.75 46.02
CA PHE A 224 33.10 4.05 47.30
C PHE A 224 31.63 3.94 47.77
N VAL A 225 30.72 4.73 47.18
CA VAL A 225 29.28 4.70 47.53
C VAL A 225 28.49 3.78 46.60
N GLN A 226 28.95 3.57 45.36
CA GLN A 226 28.30 2.68 44.40
C GLN A 226 28.68 1.18 44.54
N SER A 227 29.72 0.84 45.31
CA SER A 227 30.11 -0.57 45.56
C SER A 227 29.38 -1.23 46.74
N ARG A 228 28.57 -0.49 47.52
CA ARG A 228 27.90 -1.05 48.71
C ARG A 228 26.53 -1.71 48.48
N HIS A 229 25.98 -1.66 47.26
CA HIS A 229 24.73 -2.35 46.92
C HIS A 229 24.93 -3.56 45.99
N ARG A 230 26.17 -3.96 45.69
CA ARG A 230 26.45 -5.10 44.80
C ARG A 230 27.02 -6.34 45.49
N ASP A 231 27.39 -6.28 46.76
CA ASP A 231 27.86 -7.45 47.53
C ASP A 231 26.93 -7.77 48.71
N SER A 232 25.84 -8.47 48.43
CA SER A 232 25.26 -9.43 49.38
C SER A 232 24.11 -10.22 48.74
N ARG A 233 24.45 -11.21 47.90
CA ARG A 233 23.65 -12.43 47.75
C ARG A 233 24.39 -13.49 46.92
N ALA A 234 25.17 -14.34 47.60
CA ALA A 234 25.17 -15.78 47.35
C ALA A 234 25.89 -16.53 48.48
N THR A 235 25.31 -17.69 48.82
CA THR A 235 25.83 -18.79 49.65
C THR A 235 25.66 -18.68 51.17
N THR A 236 24.65 -19.39 51.68
CA THR A 236 24.89 -20.62 52.45
C THR A 236 23.58 -21.40 52.58
N SER A 237 23.61 -22.62 52.05
CA SER A 237 22.65 -23.68 52.35
C SER A 237 22.74 -24.04 53.84
N MET A 238 21.61 -24.38 54.48
CA MET A 238 21.49 -25.56 55.34
C MET A 238 20.07 -25.70 55.89
N SER A 239 19.48 -26.86 55.59
CA SER A 239 18.66 -27.74 56.43
C SER A 239 17.65 -27.16 57.41
N GLY A 240 16.41 -27.60 57.26
CA GLY A 240 15.31 -27.32 58.17
C GLY A 240 15.45 -27.89 59.58
N ARG A 241 14.69 -27.30 60.49
CA ARG A 241 14.07 -27.99 61.62
C ARG A 241 12.94 -27.13 62.20
N LYS A 242 11.82 -27.79 62.45
CA LYS A 242 10.65 -27.31 63.22
C LYS A 242 11.07 -26.72 64.56
N SER A 243 10.36 -25.68 65.03
CA SER A 243 9.85 -25.59 66.40
C SER A 243 8.85 -24.44 66.57
N SER A 244 7.89 -24.75 67.42
CA SER A 244 6.66 -24.10 67.85
C SER A 244 6.83 -23.01 68.92
N ALA A 245 5.73 -22.26 69.12
CA ALA A 245 5.37 -21.39 70.26
C ALA A 245 6.11 -20.03 70.31
N GLY A 246 5.49 -18.87 70.46
CA GLY A 246 4.12 -18.51 70.85
C GLY A 246 4.21 -17.43 71.92
N THR A 247 3.72 -16.21 71.68
CA THR A 247 3.05 -15.34 72.68
C THR A 247 2.60 -14.02 72.05
N ASP A 248 1.39 -13.65 72.46
CA ASP A 248 0.56 -12.52 72.04
C ASP A 248 1.10 -11.14 72.41
N MET A 249 0.71 -10.13 71.63
CA MET A 249 0.20 -8.83 72.11
C MET A 249 -0.56 -8.09 70.97
N MET A 250 -1.84 -7.78 71.20
CA MET A 250 -2.71 -6.85 70.43
C MET A 250 -2.15 -5.41 70.46
N GLY A 251 -2.37 -4.45 69.52
CA GLY A 251 -3.21 -4.22 68.34
C GLY A 251 -2.77 -2.85 67.71
N PRO A 252 -3.55 -2.10 66.90
CA PRO A 252 -4.85 -2.35 66.30
C PRO A 252 -4.81 -2.44 64.76
N SER A 253 -5.80 -3.14 64.23
CA SER A 253 -6.05 -3.43 62.83
C SER A 253 -6.40 -2.17 62.01
N THR A 254 -5.63 -1.90 60.96
CA THR A 254 -6.12 -1.16 59.78
C THR A 254 -6.39 -2.19 58.69
N PRO A 255 -7.61 -2.27 58.11
CA PRO A 255 -7.91 -3.25 57.07
C PRO A 255 -7.23 -2.80 55.77
N CYS A 256 -6.05 -3.36 55.50
CA CYS A 256 -5.46 -3.27 54.16
C CYS A 256 -6.23 -4.23 53.26
N LEU A 257 -7.01 -3.67 52.33
CA LEU A 257 -7.63 -4.41 51.23
C LEU A 257 -6.55 -5.23 50.53
N GLY A 258 -6.68 -6.55 50.63
CA GLY A 258 -5.81 -7.49 49.94
C GLY A 258 -6.01 -7.40 48.43
N TYR A 259 -4.98 -6.92 47.73
CA TYR A 259 -4.64 -7.36 46.38
C TYR A 259 -3.13 -7.61 46.35
N SER A 260 -2.72 -8.76 46.86
CA SER A 260 -1.37 -9.29 46.67
C SER A 260 -1.41 -10.32 45.54
N GLY A 261 -1.32 -9.86 44.29
CA GLY A 261 -0.98 -10.70 43.15
C GLY A 261 0.44 -10.38 42.72
N VAL A 262 1.43 -11.21 43.09
CA VAL A 262 2.77 -11.13 42.48
C VAL A 262 2.61 -11.61 41.04
N VAL A 263 2.55 -10.67 40.10
CA VAL A 263 2.46 -10.96 38.67
C VAL A 263 3.78 -11.59 38.25
N LYS A 264 3.72 -12.79 37.68
CA LYS A 264 4.92 -13.47 37.15
C LYS A 264 5.40 -12.70 35.91
N PRO A 265 6.71 -12.39 35.80
CA PRO A 265 7.26 -11.75 34.61
C PRO A 265 6.96 -12.54 33.34
N ALA A 266 6.71 -11.86 32.22
CA ALA A 266 6.32 -12.50 30.96
C ALA A 266 7.35 -13.54 30.51
N ILE A 267 8.64 -13.27 30.71
CA ILE A 267 9.73 -14.18 30.35
C ILE A 267 9.70 -15.51 31.13
N GLU A 268 9.25 -15.49 32.39
CA GLU A 268 9.10 -16.71 33.19
C GLU A 268 7.94 -17.57 32.70
N LEU A 269 6.90 -16.93 32.15
CA LEU A 269 5.74 -17.60 31.55
C LEU A 269 6.08 -18.21 30.19
N MET A 270 7.00 -17.59 29.43
CA MET A 270 7.49 -18.09 28.14
C MET A 270 8.45 -19.28 28.30
N ARG A 271 9.23 -19.33 29.38
CA ARG A 271 10.29 -20.33 29.60
C ARG A 271 9.83 -21.78 29.43
N PRO A 272 8.69 -22.24 29.99
CA PRO A 272 8.21 -23.61 29.81
C PRO A 272 7.88 -23.94 28.34
N VAL A 273 7.37 -22.97 27.58
CA VAL A 273 7.04 -23.16 26.16
C VAL A 273 8.29 -23.37 25.34
N VAL A 274 9.29 -22.49 25.50
CA VAL A 274 10.57 -22.59 24.80
C VAL A 274 11.29 -23.90 25.15
N LEU A 275 11.31 -24.27 26.44
CA LEU A 275 11.91 -25.53 26.88
C LEU A 275 11.20 -26.76 26.28
N ALA A 276 9.86 -26.78 26.27
CA ALA A 276 9.09 -27.91 25.77
C ALA A 276 9.38 -28.22 24.30
N VAL A 277 9.66 -27.18 23.48
CA VAL A 277 9.97 -27.35 22.06
C VAL A 277 11.44 -27.71 21.84
N LEU A 278 12.37 -27.10 22.60
CA LEU A 278 13.80 -27.25 22.37
C LEU A 278 14.43 -28.46 23.07
N GLN A 279 13.78 -29.04 24.09
CA GLN A 279 14.34 -30.12 24.91
C GLN A 279 14.75 -31.37 24.10
N ASP A 280 14.03 -31.65 23.01
CA ASP A 280 14.28 -32.83 22.17
C ASP A 280 15.45 -32.60 21.19
N GLU A 281 15.89 -31.34 21.00
CA GLU A 281 16.91 -30.95 20.04
C GLU A 281 18.26 -30.64 20.71
N THR A 282 19.02 -31.71 20.97
CA THR A 282 20.30 -31.66 21.69
C THR A 282 21.33 -30.73 21.05
N ARG A 283 21.29 -30.55 19.72
CA ARG A 283 22.23 -29.66 19.01
C ARG A 283 21.96 -28.19 19.31
N VAL A 284 20.70 -27.78 19.27
CA VAL A 284 20.28 -26.41 19.58
C VAL A 284 20.48 -26.11 21.07
N MET A 285 20.13 -27.05 21.95
CA MET A 285 20.32 -26.87 23.40
C MET A 285 21.79 -26.64 23.79
N LYS A 286 22.75 -27.20 23.05
CA LYS A 286 24.18 -27.00 23.27
C LYS A 286 24.71 -25.66 22.74
N SER A 287 24.03 -25.05 21.77
CA SER A 287 24.40 -23.74 21.23
C SER A 287 23.86 -22.56 22.04
N LEU A 288 22.89 -22.79 22.93
CA LEU A 288 22.36 -21.76 23.82
C LEU A 288 23.37 -21.42 24.92
N ASP A 289 23.47 -20.14 25.29
CA ASP A 289 24.32 -19.68 26.39
C ASP A 289 23.65 -20.05 27.73
N PRO A 290 24.22 -20.99 28.51
CA PRO A 290 23.63 -21.43 29.77
C PRO A 290 23.66 -20.35 30.87
N ARG A 291 24.34 -19.21 30.63
CA ARG A 291 24.40 -18.08 31.56
C ARG A 291 23.23 -17.11 31.39
N LYS A 292 22.51 -17.20 30.27
CA LYS A 292 21.36 -16.35 29.95
C LYS A 292 20.07 -17.12 30.18
N ASP A 293 18.96 -16.39 30.31
CA ASP A 293 17.65 -17.02 30.27
C ASP A 293 17.46 -17.71 28.91
N ILE A 294 16.85 -18.90 28.91
CA ILE A 294 16.69 -19.69 27.68
C ILE A 294 15.90 -18.95 26.60
N VAL A 295 14.94 -18.10 26.98
CA VAL A 295 14.14 -17.31 26.02
C VAL A 295 15.04 -16.25 25.36
N ILE A 296 15.88 -15.56 26.14
CA ILE A 296 16.84 -14.58 25.59
C ILE A 296 17.87 -15.26 24.71
N SER A 297 18.45 -16.36 25.19
CA SER A 297 19.46 -17.09 24.42
C SER A 297 18.88 -17.71 23.15
N PHE A 298 17.61 -18.14 23.17
CA PHE A 298 16.91 -18.61 21.99
C PHE A 298 16.79 -17.48 20.96
N MET A 299 16.28 -16.31 21.37
CA MET A 299 16.10 -15.17 20.49
C MET A 299 17.40 -14.62 19.92
N GLU A 300 18.50 -14.62 20.68
CA GLU A 300 19.83 -14.24 20.17
C GLU A 300 20.38 -15.21 19.13
N GLN A 301 19.88 -16.45 19.08
CA GLN A 301 20.30 -17.49 18.12
C GLN A 301 19.27 -17.73 17.01
N CYS A 302 18.11 -17.04 17.06
CA CYS A 302 17.16 -16.99 15.96
C CYS A 302 17.86 -16.42 14.71
N GLY A 303 17.60 -17.01 13.54
CA GLY A 303 18.24 -16.61 12.28
C GLY A 303 19.67 -17.11 12.07
N ALA A 304 20.35 -17.65 13.10
CA ALA A 304 21.72 -18.16 12.98
C ALA A 304 21.82 -19.70 13.13
N LEU A 305 21.37 -20.24 14.27
CA LEU A 305 21.61 -21.63 14.66
C LEU A 305 20.34 -22.44 14.90
N VAL A 306 19.19 -21.78 15.09
CA VAL A 306 17.91 -22.45 15.31
C VAL A 306 17.23 -22.74 13.95
N PRO A 307 16.88 -23.99 13.65
CA PRO A 307 16.05 -24.37 12.50
C PRO A 307 14.70 -23.63 12.45
N GLU A 308 14.23 -23.29 11.23
CA GLU A 308 12.96 -22.56 11.04
C GLU A 308 11.74 -23.29 11.60
N ASP A 309 11.67 -24.62 11.49
CA ASP A 309 10.55 -25.41 12.03
C ASP A 309 10.45 -25.34 13.55
N LEU A 310 11.58 -25.25 14.26
CA LEU A 310 11.62 -25.08 15.71
C LEU A 310 11.22 -23.66 16.09
N MET A 311 11.68 -22.65 15.34
CA MET A 311 11.29 -21.25 15.58
C MET A 311 9.77 -21.09 15.46
N VAL A 312 9.18 -21.58 14.37
CA VAL A 312 7.73 -21.53 14.14
C VAL A 312 6.96 -22.26 15.27
N ARG A 313 7.42 -23.44 15.69
CA ARG A 313 6.78 -24.18 16.81
C ARG A 313 6.85 -23.41 18.13
N VAL A 314 7.97 -22.75 18.43
CA VAL A 314 8.10 -21.90 19.62
C VAL A 314 7.12 -20.74 19.55
N PHE A 315 7.10 -19.99 18.44
CA PHE A 315 6.22 -18.82 18.30
C PHE A 315 4.75 -19.21 18.34
N ASN A 316 4.33 -20.29 17.67
CA ASN A 316 2.96 -20.80 17.75
C ASN A 316 2.58 -21.21 19.18
N GLY A 317 3.48 -21.90 19.90
CA GLY A 317 3.25 -22.24 21.30
C GLY A 317 3.13 -21.02 22.23
N LEU A 318 3.82 -19.92 21.91
CA LEU A 318 3.66 -18.64 22.63
C LEU A 318 2.33 -17.97 22.28
N THR A 319 1.89 -18.05 21.02
CA THR A 319 0.58 -17.56 20.57
C THR A 319 -0.56 -18.27 21.28
N ASP A 320 -0.47 -19.59 21.47
CA ASP A 320 -1.45 -20.38 22.23
C ASP A 320 -1.55 -19.93 23.70
N GLN A 321 -0.45 -19.41 24.28
CA GLN A 321 -0.39 -18.91 25.65
C GLN A 321 -0.56 -17.39 25.77
N ALA A 322 -0.92 -16.70 24.68
CA ALA A 322 -1.02 -15.23 24.64
C ALA A 322 -1.89 -14.64 25.76
N ASN A 323 -3.01 -15.28 26.12
CA ASN A 323 -3.90 -14.84 27.21
C ASN A 323 -3.16 -14.65 28.55
N VAL A 324 -2.22 -15.54 28.87
CA VAL A 324 -1.46 -15.51 30.13
C VAL A 324 -0.38 -14.43 30.07
N LEU A 325 0.24 -14.24 28.90
CA LEU A 325 1.22 -13.18 28.69
C LEU A 325 0.57 -11.79 28.80
N VAL A 326 -0.65 -11.63 28.29
CA VAL A 326 -1.39 -10.37 28.32
C VAL A 326 -1.73 -9.93 29.74
N ASP A 327 -2.10 -10.83 30.66
CA ASP A 327 -2.31 -10.49 32.09
C ASP A 327 -1.03 -9.94 32.75
N SER A 328 0.14 -10.41 32.33
CA SER A 328 1.42 -9.85 32.79
C SER A 328 1.72 -8.49 32.17
N MET A 329 1.45 -8.31 30.87
CA MET A 329 1.79 -7.10 30.12
C MET A 329 0.84 -5.94 30.41
N SER A 330 -0.47 -6.21 30.57
CA SER A 330 -1.49 -5.18 30.85
C SER A 330 -1.28 -4.51 32.21
N ARG A 331 -0.69 -5.23 33.17
CA ARG A 331 -0.40 -4.71 34.52
C ARG A 331 0.91 -3.92 34.58
N SER A 332 1.80 -4.06 33.60
CA SER A 332 3.11 -3.40 33.57
C SER A 332 3.56 -3.07 32.14
N PRO A 333 3.51 -1.79 31.72
CA PRO A 333 4.02 -1.34 30.41
C PRO A 333 5.48 -1.74 30.15
N THR A 334 6.29 -1.87 31.20
CA THR A 334 7.69 -2.29 31.09
C THR A 334 7.85 -3.75 30.70
N GLU A 335 6.91 -4.63 31.08
CA GLU A 335 6.91 -6.02 30.64
C GLU A 335 6.54 -6.11 29.16
N PHE A 336 5.56 -5.32 28.70
CA PHE A 336 5.25 -5.21 27.27
C PHE A 336 6.47 -4.78 26.46
N TRP A 337 7.15 -3.70 26.87
CA TRP A 337 8.34 -3.19 26.16
C TRP A 337 9.44 -4.26 26.05
N ARG A 338 9.65 -5.06 27.10
CA ARG A 338 10.62 -6.16 27.07
C ARG A 338 10.24 -7.25 26.08
N VAL A 339 8.97 -7.68 26.09
CA VAL A 339 8.47 -8.68 25.15
C VAL A 339 8.59 -8.17 23.71
N TRP A 340 8.11 -6.95 23.46
CA TRP A 340 8.18 -6.33 22.14
C TRP A 340 9.63 -6.26 21.62
N THR A 341 10.53 -5.69 22.41
CA THR A 341 11.94 -5.54 22.02
C THR A 341 12.63 -6.87 21.77
N LEU A 342 12.27 -7.91 22.53
CA LEU A 342 12.85 -9.24 22.39
C LEU A 342 12.38 -9.96 21.11
N PHE A 343 11.11 -9.79 20.73
CA PHE A 343 10.47 -10.52 19.63
C PHE A 343 10.29 -9.71 18.33
N CYS A 344 10.61 -8.41 18.32
CA CYS A 344 10.59 -7.57 17.11
C CYS A 344 11.69 -7.92 16.08
N PRO A 345 12.94 -8.29 16.45
CA PRO A 345 14.02 -8.51 15.47
C PRO A 345 13.70 -9.49 14.33
N PRO A 346 13.02 -10.64 14.55
CA PRO A 346 12.59 -11.51 13.45
C PRO A 346 11.72 -10.83 12.37
N LEU A 347 10.93 -9.80 12.73
CA LEU A 347 10.17 -9.02 11.76
C LEU A 347 11.07 -8.21 10.82
N CYS A 348 12.29 -7.88 11.24
CA CYS A 348 13.30 -7.23 10.40
C CYS A 348 14.08 -8.28 9.59
N GLU A 349 14.58 -9.32 10.25
CA GLU A 349 15.56 -10.26 9.69
C GLU A 349 14.99 -11.23 8.65
N PHE A 350 13.74 -11.68 8.82
CA PHE A 350 13.12 -12.66 7.92
C PHE A 350 12.29 -11.98 6.83
N PRO A 351 12.24 -12.54 5.60
CA PRO A 351 11.39 -12.02 4.54
C PRO A 351 9.90 -12.25 4.87
N ALA A 352 9.02 -11.44 4.30
CA ALA A 352 7.57 -11.53 4.52
C ALA A 352 6.97 -12.91 4.17
N THR A 353 7.61 -13.65 3.26
CA THR A 353 7.18 -14.99 2.81
C THR A 353 7.68 -16.13 3.70
N SER A 354 8.48 -15.84 4.74
CA SER A 354 8.97 -16.86 5.66
C SER A 354 7.89 -17.24 6.67
N ALA A 355 7.70 -18.54 6.91
CA ALA A 355 6.82 -19.03 7.97
C ALA A 355 7.22 -18.52 9.37
N VAL A 356 8.51 -18.20 9.56
CA VAL A 356 9.00 -17.60 10.81
C VAL A 356 8.44 -16.19 10.98
N PHE A 357 8.50 -15.37 9.93
CA PHE A 357 7.92 -14.03 9.92
C PHE A 357 6.42 -14.08 10.22
N GLU A 358 5.68 -14.95 9.52
CA GLU A 358 4.24 -15.15 9.73
C GLU A 358 3.92 -15.54 11.17
N SER A 359 4.62 -16.51 11.74
CA SER A 359 4.36 -16.96 13.12
C SER A 359 4.63 -15.89 14.19
N VAL A 360 5.62 -15.02 13.99
CA VAL A 360 5.90 -13.88 14.90
C VAL A 360 4.85 -12.78 14.72
N LEU A 361 4.43 -12.52 13.47
CA LEU A 361 3.36 -11.59 13.16
C LEU A 361 2.05 -12.03 13.83
N ASP A 362 1.70 -13.31 13.73
CA ASP A 362 0.50 -13.89 14.35
C ASP A 362 0.54 -13.79 15.87
N LEU A 363 1.70 -14.04 16.48
CA LEU A 363 1.90 -13.81 17.92
C LEU A 363 1.58 -12.36 18.27
N PHE A 364 2.18 -11.38 17.58
CA PHE A 364 1.93 -9.97 17.89
C PHE A 364 0.48 -9.55 17.63
N LYS A 365 -0.14 -10.01 16.54
CA LYS A 365 -1.56 -9.74 16.27
C LYS A 365 -2.44 -10.31 17.38
N LYS A 366 -2.17 -11.53 17.84
CA LYS A 366 -2.93 -12.15 18.94
C LYS A 366 -2.76 -11.38 20.25
N LEU A 367 -1.54 -10.94 20.58
CA LEU A 367 -1.28 -10.12 21.77
C LEU A 367 -1.98 -8.76 21.66
N GLY A 368 -1.93 -8.11 20.49
CA GLY A 368 -2.59 -6.82 20.24
C GLY A 368 -4.09 -6.89 20.43
N ALA A 369 -4.74 -7.90 19.83
CA ALA A 369 -6.19 -8.11 19.96
C ALA A 369 -6.62 -8.31 21.44
N LEU A 370 -5.89 -9.15 22.18
CA LEU A 370 -6.18 -9.40 23.59
C LEU A 370 -5.88 -8.20 24.50
N LEU A 371 -4.83 -7.43 24.20
CA LEU A 371 -4.52 -6.18 24.90
C LEU A 371 -5.61 -5.14 24.65
N GLN A 372 -6.11 -5.01 23.41
CA GLN A 372 -7.25 -4.15 23.06
C GLN A 372 -8.52 -4.52 23.84
N GLU A 373 -8.82 -5.82 23.97
CA GLU A 373 -9.94 -6.30 24.79
C GLU A 373 -9.78 -5.98 26.28
N THR A 374 -8.54 -5.92 26.77
CA THR A 374 -8.24 -5.69 28.19
C THR A 374 -8.23 -4.20 28.55
N ASP A 375 -7.48 -3.39 27.79
CA ASP A 375 -7.38 -1.93 27.94
C ASP A 375 -7.00 -1.30 26.61
N ALA A 376 -8.02 -0.88 25.87
CA ALA A 376 -7.88 -0.28 24.55
C ALA A 376 -7.10 1.05 24.55
N LEU A 377 -7.16 1.83 25.63
CA LEU A 377 -6.46 3.11 25.75
C LEU A 377 -4.97 2.91 26.00
N LEU A 378 -4.63 2.05 26.96
CA LEU A 378 -3.25 1.69 27.22
C LEU A 378 -2.60 1.05 26.00
N THR A 379 -3.31 0.15 25.32
CA THR A 379 -2.79 -0.55 24.13
C THR A 379 -2.42 0.42 23.01
N GLN A 380 -3.26 1.43 22.77
CA GLN A 380 -2.95 2.47 21.80
C GLN A 380 -1.78 3.37 22.23
N GLN A 381 -1.62 3.64 23.53
CA GLN A 381 -0.42 4.35 24.02
C GLN A 381 0.84 3.52 23.80
N LEU A 382 0.79 2.21 24.08
CA LEU A 382 1.91 1.28 23.82
C LEU A 382 2.25 1.20 22.33
N LEU A 383 1.25 1.22 21.44
CA LEU A 383 1.45 1.29 19.99
C LEU A 383 2.30 2.51 19.60
N VAL A 384 1.91 3.70 20.09
CA VAL A 384 2.57 4.96 19.75
C VAL A 384 3.96 5.08 20.38
N ASP A 385 4.09 4.72 21.66
CA ASP A 385 5.33 4.95 22.41
C ASP A 385 6.39 3.84 22.21
N VAL A 386 5.98 2.61 21.83
CA VAL A 386 6.87 1.44 21.76
C VAL A 386 6.89 0.81 20.37
N CYS A 387 5.71 0.47 19.83
CA CYS A 387 5.64 -0.30 18.60
C CYS A 387 6.06 0.51 17.37
N LEU A 388 5.45 1.67 17.15
CA LEU A 388 5.74 2.52 15.97
C LEU A 388 7.21 2.96 15.88
N PRO A 389 7.90 3.40 16.95
CA PRO A 389 9.33 3.70 16.90
C PRO A 389 10.20 2.51 16.47
N SER A 390 9.77 1.29 16.77
CA SER A 390 10.47 0.06 16.37
C SER A 390 10.13 -0.38 14.94
N LEU A 391 8.88 -0.19 14.51
CA LEU A 391 8.40 -0.57 13.17
C LEU A 391 8.79 0.45 12.09
N GLY A 392 8.91 1.74 12.43
CA GLY A 392 9.25 2.82 11.50
C GLY A 392 10.50 2.52 10.65
N PRO A 393 11.65 2.15 11.26
CA PRO A 393 12.83 1.75 10.51
C PRO A 393 12.60 0.54 9.59
N ILE A 394 11.84 -0.46 10.05
CA ILE A 394 11.53 -1.67 9.25
C ILE A 394 10.67 -1.29 8.02
N LEU A 395 9.70 -0.39 8.19
CA LEU A 395 8.87 0.13 7.11
C LEU A 395 9.68 0.92 6.08
N VAL A 396 10.71 1.66 6.52
CA VAL A 396 11.62 2.39 5.61
C VAL A 396 12.49 1.42 4.82
N GLU A 397 12.98 0.35 5.43
CA GLU A 397 13.90 -0.59 4.78
C GLU A 397 13.20 -1.62 3.89
N SER A 398 11.97 -2.04 4.22
CA SER A 398 11.31 -3.20 3.61
C SER A 398 9.92 -2.88 3.05
N VAL A 399 9.85 -2.51 1.77
CA VAL A 399 8.57 -2.22 1.08
C VAL A 399 7.62 -3.42 1.07
N GLY A 400 8.14 -4.63 0.87
CA GLY A 400 7.32 -5.86 0.82
C GLY A 400 6.66 -6.26 2.15
N LYS A 401 6.90 -5.52 3.23
CA LYS A 401 6.29 -5.78 4.56
C LYS A 401 5.20 -4.76 4.92
N HIS A 402 4.96 -3.74 4.08
CA HIS A 402 4.04 -2.63 4.39
C HIS A 402 2.64 -3.11 4.75
N GLU A 403 1.99 -3.90 3.89
CA GLU A 403 0.64 -4.42 4.13
C GLU A 403 0.51 -5.12 5.49
N LEU A 404 1.38 -6.11 5.74
CA LEU A 404 1.34 -6.95 6.93
C LEU A 404 1.65 -6.18 8.22
N LEU A 405 2.57 -5.22 8.16
CA LEU A 405 2.91 -4.37 9.30
C LEU A 405 1.88 -3.28 9.54
N CYS A 406 1.24 -2.74 8.50
CA CYS A 406 0.11 -1.83 8.60
C CYS A 406 -1.10 -2.51 9.28
N ASP A 407 -1.41 -3.74 8.90
CA ASP A 407 -2.44 -4.55 9.56
C ASP A 407 -2.10 -4.79 11.05
N LEU A 408 -0.83 -5.10 11.34
CA LEU A 408 -0.36 -5.22 12.72
C LEU A 408 -0.56 -3.90 13.50
N VAL A 409 -0.24 -2.75 12.92
CA VAL A 409 -0.46 -1.43 13.56
C VAL A 409 -1.94 -1.23 13.90
N TYR A 410 -2.86 -1.58 13.00
CA TYR A 410 -4.30 -1.46 13.26
C TYR A 410 -4.87 -2.52 14.20
N THR A 411 -4.18 -3.64 14.39
CA THR A 411 -4.52 -4.60 15.44
C THR A 411 -4.32 -4.01 16.85
N PHE A 412 -3.43 -3.02 17.00
CA PHE A 412 -3.15 -2.33 18.26
C PHE A 412 -3.87 -0.97 18.37
N SER A 413 -4.64 -0.53 17.38
CA SER A 413 -5.39 0.73 17.43
C SER A 413 -6.83 0.52 17.92
N GLN A 414 -7.40 1.55 18.55
CA GLN A 414 -8.85 1.59 18.76
C GLN A 414 -9.56 1.86 17.44
N GLN A 415 -10.65 1.14 17.20
CA GLN A 415 -11.45 1.19 15.97
C GLN A 415 -12.33 2.45 15.90
N THR A 416 -11.72 3.62 15.97
CA THR A 416 -12.37 4.93 15.92
C THR A 416 -11.56 5.89 15.04
N ALA A 417 -12.25 6.78 14.32
CA ALA A 417 -11.63 7.72 13.39
C ALA A 417 -10.53 8.58 14.05
N LEU A 418 -10.83 9.14 15.23
CA LEU A 418 -9.90 9.98 15.99
C LEU A 418 -8.63 9.22 16.41
N SER A 419 -8.79 7.97 16.84
CA SER A 419 -7.66 7.13 17.24
C SER A 419 -6.79 6.75 16.05
N HIS A 420 -7.40 6.39 14.93
CA HIS A 420 -6.67 6.15 13.69
C HIS A 420 -5.92 7.40 13.25
N MET A 421 -6.55 8.59 13.36
CA MET A 421 -5.88 9.84 13.03
C MET A 421 -4.61 10.05 13.90
N CYS A 422 -4.71 9.85 15.21
CA CYS A 422 -3.55 9.92 16.11
C CYS A 422 -2.45 8.91 15.74
N VAL A 423 -2.84 7.68 15.40
CA VAL A 423 -1.90 6.63 14.95
C VAL A 423 -1.23 7.02 13.64
N LEU A 424 -1.96 7.57 12.67
CA LEU A 424 -1.40 8.02 11.40
C LEU A 424 -0.40 9.17 11.59
N ARG A 425 -0.65 10.11 12.51
CA ARG A 425 0.33 11.15 12.87
C ARG A 425 1.60 10.55 13.45
N ALA A 426 1.47 9.64 14.41
CA ALA A 426 2.61 8.97 15.02
C ALA A 426 3.38 8.10 14.00
N LEU A 427 2.67 7.43 13.09
CA LEU A 427 3.26 6.63 12.01
C LEU A 427 4.07 7.51 11.06
N LYS A 428 3.55 8.68 10.68
CA LYS A 428 4.28 9.65 9.87
C LYS A 428 5.59 10.06 10.54
N GLU A 429 5.54 10.37 11.84
CA GLU A 429 6.73 10.73 12.63
C GLU A 429 7.73 9.56 12.69
N ALA A 430 7.25 8.33 12.90
CA ALA A 430 8.08 7.14 12.98
C ALA A 430 8.77 6.79 11.65
N CYS A 431 8.07 6.94 10.52
CA CYS A 431 8.66 6.70 9.19
C CYS A 431 9.67 7.79 8.81
N GLY A 432 9.46 9.04 9.23
CA GLY A 432 10.34 10.18 8.93
C GLY A 432 10.42 10.60 7.44
N GLN A 433 9.82 9.81 6.53
CA GLN A 433 9.82 10.03 5.09
C GLN A 433 8.39 9.99 4.54
N VAL A 434 7.98 11.05 3.85
CA VAL A 434 6.63 11.16 3.26
C VAL A 434 6.33 10.04 2.24
N PRO A 435 7.25 9.65 1.33
CA PRO A 435 7.04 8.51 0.41
C PRO A 435 6.66 7.19 1.10
N VAL A 436 7.35 6.85 2.18
CA VAL A 436 7.12 5.62 2.95
C VAL A 436 5.77 5.70 3.66
N TYR A 437 5.49 6.85 4.28
CA TYR A 437 4.21 7.09 4.93
C TYR A 437 3.02 6.98 3.94
N THR A 438 3.12 7.59 2.76
CA THR A 438 2.08 7.46 1.71
C THR A 438 1.92 6.00 1.27
N SER A 439 3.02 5.25 1.13
CA SER A 439 2.94 3.83 0.80
C SER A 439 2.21 3.02 1.87
N CYS A 440 2.40 3.36 3.15
CA CYS A 440 1.62 2.78 4.25
C CYS A 440 0.13 3.17 4.15
N LEU A 441 -0.17 4.45 3.87
CA LEU A 441 -1.55 4.93 3.70
C LEU A 441 -2.30 4.16 2.60
N ALA A 442 -1.64 3.81 1.50
CA ALA A 442 -2.26 3.03 0.43
C ALA A 442 -2.78 1.65 0.88
N HIS A 443 -2.22 1.08 1.95
CA HIS A 443 -2.74 -0.14 2.56
C HIS A 443 -3.79 0.17 3.63
N LEU A 444 -3.52 1.17 4.49
CA LEU A 444 -4.38 1.54 5.62
C LEU A 444 -5.77 2.02 5.22
N VAL A 445 -5.89 2.71 4.07
CA VAL A 445 -7.18 3.20 3.55
C VAL A 445 -8.20 2.06 3.37
N HIS A 446 -7.76 0.88 2.91
CA HIS A 446 -8.66 -0.25 2.69
C HIS A 446 -9.23 -0.81 4.00
N PHE A 447 -8.45 -0.80 5.08
CA PHE A 447 -8.94 -1.19 6.39
C PHE A 447 -9.96 -0.18 6.94
N GLU A 448 -9.71 1.12 6.80
CA GLU A 448 -10.66 2.15 7.26
C GLU A 448 -11.98 2.11 6.48
N VAL A 449 -11.91 1.86 5.17
CA VAL A 449 -13.07 1.63 4.29
C VAL A 449 -13.88 0.44 4.79
N GLN A 450 -13.23 -0.69 5.07
CA GLN A 450 -13.90 -1.91 5.56
C GLN A 450 -14.57 -1.72 6.93
N LEU A 451 -13.95 -0.92 7.81
CA LEU A 451 -14.48 -0.61 9.14
C LEU A 451 -15.57 0.46 9.11
N GLY A 452 -15.72 1.21 8.01
CA GLY A 452 -16.72 2.27 7.89
C GLY A 452 -16.48 3.48 8.80
N ILE A 453 -15.23 3.76 9.16
CA ILE A 453 -14.84 4.81 10.14
C ILE A 453 -14.31 6.10 9.49
N PHE A 454 -14.55 6.31 8.19
CA PHE A 454 -13.99 7.41 7.42
C PHE A 454 -14.70 8.74 7.73
N ASP A 455 -14.14 9.54 8.65
CA ASP A 455 -14.61 10.89 8.96
C ASP A 455 -13.96 11.96 8.04
N GLU A 456 -14.42 13.21 8.11
CA GLU A 456 -13.87 14.29 7.27
C GLU A 456 -12.38 14.55 7.54
N ASN A 457 -11.90 14.33 8.76
CA ASN A 457 -10.49 14.54 9.09
C ASN A 457 -9.57 13.48 8.45
N LEU A 458 -9.95 12.20 8.54
CA LEU A 458 -9.23 11.12 7.88
C LEU A 458 -9.24 11.35 6.37
N LYS A 459 -10.40 11.66 5.79
CA LYS A 459 -10.54 12.01 4.37
C LYS A 459 -9.58 13.12 3.95
N GLU A 460 -9.58 14.25 4.64
CA GLU A 460 -8.67 15.37 4.32
C GLU A 460 -7.21 14.94 4.38
N ASN A 461 -6.82 14.14 5.39
CA ASN A 461 -5.48 13.61 5.52
C ASN A 461 -5.10 12.72 4.32
N TYR A 462 -5.90 11.70 3.98
CA TYR A 462 -5.56 10.81 2.86
C TYR A 462 -5.56 11.55 1.52
N MET A 463 -6.56 12.41 1.27
CA MET A 463 -6.62 13.22 0.04
C MET A 463 -5.40 14.11 -0.11
N TYR A 464 -4.97 14.79 0.96
CA TYR A 464 -3.79 15.64 0.95
C TYR A 464 -2.53 14.87 0.55
N TYR A 465 -2.24 13.74 1.21
CA TYR A 465 -1.05 12.95 0.90
C TYR A 465 -1.13 12.25 -0.46
N ALA A 466 -2.32 11.84 -0.90
CA ALA A 466 -2.50 11.23 -2.20
C ALA A 466 -2.23 12.22 -3.35
N LEU A 467 -2.71 13.46 -3.24
CA LEU A 467 -2.45 14.51 -4.24
C LEU A 467 -0.98 14.91 -4.29
N ILE A 468 -0.29 14.96 -3.15
CA ILE A 468 1.17 15.17 -3.11
C ILE A 468 1.91 13.99 -3.77
N ALA A 469 1.48 12.77 -3.49
CA ALA A 469 2.10 11.56 -3.98
C ALA A 469 2.03 11.44 -5.50
N VAL A 470 0.91 11.84 -6.10
CA VAL A 470 0.73 11.88 -7.56
C VAL A 470 1.75 12.79 -8.26
N GLN A 471 2.23 13.83 -7.58
CA GLN A 471 3.21 14.78 -8.13
C GLN A 471 4.68 14.37 -7.87
N CYS A 472 4.92 13.24 -7.19
CA CYS A 472 6.27 12.79 -6.84
C CYS A 472 7.00 12.13 -8.02
N HIS A 473 8.34 12.26 -8.05
CA HIS A 473 9.19 11.64 -9.08
C HIS A 473 9.24 10.11 -9.01
N GLN A 474 9.02 9.53 -7.82
CA GLN A 474 9.05 8.08 -7.61
C GLN A 474 7.75 7.41 -8.09
N PRO A 475 7.79 6.50 -9.09
CA PRO A 475 6.58 5.89 -9.65
C PRO A 475 5.74 5.11 -8.63
N ARG A 476 6.39 4.36 -7.72
CA ARG A 476 5.68 3.60 -6.67
C ARG A 476 4.85 4.49 -5.74
N VAL A 477 5.33 5.70 -5.47
CA VAL A 477 4.59 6.69 -4.66
C VAL A 477 3.39 7.23 -5.43
N ARG A 478 3.53 7.48 -6.74
CA ARG A 478 2.39 7.86 -7.59
C ARG A 478 1.33 6.76 -7.64
N VAL A 479 1.74 5.49 -7.78
CA VAL A 479 0.85 4.31 -7.69
C VAL A 479 0.10 4.31 -6.36
N ALA A 480 0.79 4.49 -5.23
CA ALA A 480 0.18 4.57 -3.91
C ALA A 480 -0.84 5.71 -3.82
N GLY A 481 -0.50 6.90 -4.32
CA GLY A 481 -1.40 8.06 -4.37
C GLY A 481 -2.68 7.79 -5.17
N LEU A 482 -2.54 7.24 -6.39
CA LEU A 482 -3.68 6.90 -7.24
C LEU A 482 -4.55 5.80 -6.60
N SER A 483 -3.94 4.80 -5.96
CA SER A 483 -4.67 3.75 -5.24
C SER A 483 -5.52 4.31 -4.09
N ILE A 484 -4.97 5.26 -3.32
CA ILE A 484 -5.70 5.95 -2.24
C ILE A 484 -6.89 6.73 -2.82
N LEU A 485 -6.68 7.50 -3.90
CA LEU A 485 -7.75 8.25 -4.56
C LEU A 485 -8.84 7.32 -5.09
N GLY A 486 -8.46 6.17 -5.66
CA GLY A 486 -9.38 5.13 -6.11
C GLY A 486 -10.25 4.62 -4.97
N ALA A 487 -9.63 4.23 -3.86
CA ALA A 487 -10.34 3.73 -2.68
C ALA A 487 -11.32 4.78 -2.11
N ILE A 488 -10.90 6.04 -2.00
CA ILE A 488 -11.74 7.13 -1.47
C ILE A 488 -12.88 7.48 -2.42
N SER A 489 -12.62 7.49 -3.74
CA SER A 489 -13.64 7.80 -4.74
C SER A 489 -14.82 6.84 -4.71
N ALA A 490 -14.57 5.58 -4.31
CA ALA A 490 -15.58 4.53 -4.21
C ALA A 490 -16.46 4.61 -2.95
N LEU A 491 -16.08 5.41 -1.95
CA LEU A 491 -16.81 5.51 -0.67
C LEU A 491 -18.07 6.36 -0.75
N SER A 492 -18.00 7.50 -1.45
CA SER A 492 -19.11 8.46 -1.51
C SER A 492 -19.06 9.30 -2.78
N ALA A 493 -20.25 9.66 -3.25
CA ALA A 493 -20.46 10.50 -4.42
C ALA A 493 -19.96 11.94 -4.22
N ASP A 494 -19.80 12.40 -2.98
CA ASP A 494 -19.18 13.70 -2.70
C ASP A 494 -17.67 13.62 -2.85
N TYR A 495 -17.06 12.51 -2.44
CA TYR A 495 -15.61 12.32 -2.53
C TYR A 495 -15.14 12.18 -3.96
N SER A 496 -15.90 11.48 -4.81
CA SER A 496 -15.63 11.46 -6.24
C SER A 496 -15.61 12.88 -6.84
N GLN A 497 -16.53 13.77 -6.44
CA GLN A 497 -16.56 15.15 -6.91
C GLN A 497 -15.31 15.96 -6.52
N HIS A 498 -14.76 15.72 -5.33
CA HIS A 498 -13.51 16.38 -4.91
C HIS A 498 -12.33 15.88 -5.75
N VAL A 499 -12.25 14.58 -6.03
CA VAL A 499 -11.22 14.03 -6.92
C VAL A 499 -11.38 14.57 -8.35
N LEU A 500 -12.61 14.71 -8.86
CA LEU A 500 -12.89 15.31 -10.17
C LEU A 500 -12.39 16.75 -10.27
N SER A 501 -12.45 17.53 -9.19
CA SER A 501 -11.91 18.89 -9.19
C SER A 501 -10.37 18.95 -9.35
N ALA A 502 -9.69 17.84 -9.10
CA ALA A 502 -8.24 17.70 -9.22
C ALA A 502 -7.79 17.05 -10.54
N LEU A 503 -8.68 16.81 -11.52
CA LEU A 503 -8.35 16.11 -12.78
C LEU A 503 -7.15 16.69 -13.54
N SER A 504 -6.99 18.02 -13.55
CA SER A 504 -5.84 18.68 -14.19
C SER A 504 -4.48 18.22 -13.66
N SER A 505 -4.42 17.72 -12.42
CA SER A 505 -3.19 17.19 -11.84
C SER A 505 -2.82 15.80 -12.37
N PHE A 506 -3.72 15.11 -13.09
CA PHE A 506 -3.52 13.77 -13.60
C PHE A 506 -3.10 13.73 -15.08
N GLU A 507 -3.24 14.84 -15.82
CA GLU A 507 -2.94 14.90 -17.26
C GLU A 507 -1.51 14.45 -17.58
N GLY A 508 -0.53 14.85 -16.75
CA GLY A 508 0.88 14.48 -16.91
C GLY A 508 1.18 12.99 -16.67
N LEU A 509 0.29 12.25 -16.01
CA LEU A 509 0.48 10.84 -15.68
C LEU A 509 0.12 9.91 -16.85
N VAL A 510 -0.58 10.42 -17.86
CA VAL A 510 -0.93 9.63 -19.05
C VAL A 510 0.32 9.15 -19.79
N GLY A 511 1.34 10.00 -19.85
CA GLY A 511 2.63 9.71 -20.48
C GLY A 511 3.69 9.12 -19.55
N ASP A 512 3.30 8.60 -18.39
CA ASP A 512 4.25 8.05 -17.41
C ASP A 512 5.02 6.84 -17.98
N GLU A 513 6.34 6.77 -17.72
CA GLU A 513 7.16 5.64 -18.16
C GLU A 513 6.80 4.33 -17.43
N TRP A 514 6.22 4.42 -16.23
CA TRP A 514 5.89 3.26 -15.43
C TRP A 514 4.46 2.78 -15.68
N TRP A 515 4.34 1.57 -16.24
CA TRP A 515 3.05 0.99 -16.63
C TRP A 515 2.03 0.95 -15.48
N GLU A 516 2.47 0.72 -14.23
CA GLU A 516 1.56 0.58 -13.09
C GLU A 516 0.94 1.93 -12.70
N VAL A 517 1.61 3.06 -12.97
CA VAL A 517 1.02 4.40 -12.79
C VAL A 517 -0.12 4.59 -13.78
N GLN A 518 0.11 4.27 -15.06
CA GLN A 518 -0.91 4.33 -16.10
C GLN A 518 -2.10 3.40 -15.80
N ALA A 519 -1.83 2.18 -15.31
CA ALA A 519 -2.86 1.22 -14.95
C ALA A 519 -3.71 1.69 -13.75
N GLN A 520 -3.08 2.20 -12.69
CA GLN A 520 -3.81 2.77 -11.54
C GLN A 520 -4.61 4.02 -11.92
N LEU A 521 -4.06 4.85 -12.81
CA LEU A 521 -4.80 5.99 -13.34
C LEU A 521 -6.04 5.51 -14.08
N LEU A 522 -5.92 4.48 -14.92
CA LEU A 522 -7.05 3.95 -15.67
C LEU A 522 -8.14 3.35 -14.76
N LEU A 523 -7.75 2.69 -13.66
CA LEU A 523 -8.68 2.22 -12.63
C LEU A 523 -9.45 3.39 -11.98
N LEU A 524 -8.73 4.45 -11.59
CA LEU A 524 -9.33 5.65 -11.03
C LEU A 524 -10.27 6.34 -12.03
N LEU A 525 -9.85 6.50 -13.28
CA LEU A 525 -10.67 7.13 -14.32
C LEU A 525 -11.94 6.32 -14.57
N SER A 526 -11.85 4.98 -14.59
CA SER A 526 -13.01 4.12 -14.74
C SER A 526 -13.98 4.27 -13.56
N SER A 527 -13.49 4.25 -12.32
CA SER A 527 -14.36 4.43 -11.14
C SER A 527 -15.07 5.78 -11.18
N LEU A 528 -14.37 6.85 -11.53
CA LEU A 528 -14.92 8.20 -11.66
C LEU A 528 -15.98 8.29 -12.76
N LEU A 529 -15.77 7.64 -13.92
CA LEU A 529 -16.77 7.58 -15.00
C LEU A 529 -18.07 6.89 -14.53
N VAL A 530 -17.96 5.74 -13.88
CA VAL A 530 -19.12 5.00 -13.36
C VAL A 530 -19.87 5.84 -12.32
N HIS A 531 -19.15 6.57 -11.47
CA HIS A 531 -19.78 7.46 -10.47
C HIS A 531 -20.44 8.67 -11.13
N ALA A 532 -19.82 9.29 -12.13
CA ALA A 532 -20.41 10.40 -12.87
C ALA A 532 -21.72 9.98 -13.56
N ALA A 533 -21.78 8.77 -14.13
CA ALA A 533 -22.98 8.23 -14.76
C ALA A 533 -24.16 8.02 -13.77
N SER A 534 -23.88 7.73 -12.50
CA SER A 534 -24.93 7.55 -11.47
C SER A 534 -25.66 8.84 -11.10
N LYS A 535 -25.06 10.02 -11.33
CA LYS A 535 -25.63 11.34 -10.97
C LYS A 535 -26.36 12.05 -12.10
N SER A 536 -26.22 11.64 -13.36
CA SER A 536 -26.83 12.31 -14.53
C SER A 536 -28.36 12.16 -14.64
N GLY A 537 -29.04 11.82 -13.54
CA GLY A 537 -30.50 11.66 -13.45
C GLY A 537 -31.19 12.63 -12.48
N GLN A 538 -30.46 13.56 -11.87
CA GLN A 538 -31.02 14.62 -11.02
C GLN A 538 -30.75 15.99 -11.64
N GLU A 539 -31.83 16.67 -12.09
CA GLU A 539 -31.81 18.00 -12.68
C GLU A 539 -31.24 19.03 -11.69
N ASP A 540 -29.93 19.27 -11.75
CA ASP A 540 -29.23 20.25 -10.90
C ASP A 540 -28.30 21.11 -11.78
N PRO A 541 -28.18 22.43 -11.54
CA PRO A 541 -27.33 23.36 -12.30
C PRO A 541 -25.82 23.08 -12.22
N SER A 542 -25.42 21.97 -11.58
CA SER A 542 -24.06 21.42 -11.59
C SER A 542 -23.74 20.55 -12.82
N GLU A 543 -24.75 20.20 -13.63
CA GLU A 543 -24.62 19.37 -14.84
C GLU A 543 -23.53 19.85 -15.80
N ALA A 544 -23.44 21.15 -16.09
CA ALA A 544 -22.44 21.69 -17.02
C ALA A 544 -20.98 21.50 -16.56
N ARG A 545 -20.72 21.42 -15.24
CA ARG A 545 -19.37 21.12 -14.71
C ARG A 545 -19.09 19.62 -14.75
N VAL A 546 -20.11 18.80 -14.54
CA VAL A 546 -20.01 17.34 -14.62
C VAL A 546 -19.76 16.92 -16.06
N GLU A 547 -20.46 17.50 -17.03
CA GLU A 547 -20.25 17.26 -18.47
C GLU A 547 -18.81 17.54 -18.91
N ASN A 548 -18.25 18.70 -18.57
CA ASN A 548 -16.85 19.02 -18.90
C ASN A 548 -15.84 18.07 -18.24
N SER A 549 -16.15 17.62 -17.01
CA SER A 549 -15.33 16.63 -16.31
C SER A 549 -15.38 15.27 -17.01
N VAL A 550 -16.56 14.84 -17.47
CA VAL A 550 -16.75 13.60 -18.24
C VAL A 550 -16.01 13.64 -19.56
N GLU A 551 -16.08 14.74 -20.31
CA GLU A 551 -15.31 14.89 -21.56
C GLU A 551 -13.80 14.75 -21.30
N THR A 552 -13.30 15.38 -20.22
CA THR A 552 -11.89 15.26 -19.81
C THR A 552 -11.53 13.82 -19.44
N LEU A 553 -12.37 13.12 -18.66
CA LEU A 553 -12.17 11.71 -18.32
C LEU A 553 -12.10 10.83 -19.57
N LEU A 554 -13.04 10.99 -20.50
CA LEU A 554 -13.08 10.22 -21.76
C LEU A 554 -11.83 10.48 -22.61
N CYS A 555 -11.36 11.73 -22.66
CA CYS A 555 -10.11 12.10 -23.36
C CYS A 555 -8.89 11.39 -22.74
N LEU A 556 -8.77 11.40 -21.40
CA LEU A 556 -7.67 10.72 -20.70
C LEU A 556 -7.71 9.21 -20.92
N VAL A 557 -8.89 8.59 -20.81
CA VAL A 557 -9.07 7.14 -21.05
C VAL A 557 -8.69 6.76 -22.47
N THR A 558 -9.15 7.51 -23.47
CA THR A 558 -8.84 7.21 -24.88
C THR A 558 -7.37 7.41 -25.22
N THR A 559 -6.66 8.30 -24.51
CA THR A 559 -5.20 8.48 -24.66
C THR A 559 -4.40 7.32 -24.04
N LEU A 560 -4.90 6.74 -22.94
CA LEU A 560 -4.28 5.56 -22.29
C LEU A 560 -4.62 4.25 -23.02
N LEU A 561 -5.82 4.12 -23.56
CA LEU A 561 -6.35 2.90 -24.18
C LEU A 561 -5.96 2.82 -25.66
N VAL A 562 -4.66 2.68 -25.91
CA VAL A 562 -4.10 2.57 -27.26
C VAL A 562 -3.37 1.22 -27.45
N PRO A 563 -3.42 0.59 -28.65
CA PRO A 563 -2.78 -0.71 -28.87
C PRO A 563 -1.27 -0.76 -28.61
N SER A 564 -0.60 0.40 -28.64
CA SER A 564 0.84 0.54 -28.35
C SER A 564 1.18 0.59 -26.86
N ALA A 565 0.19 0.70 -25.96
CA ALA A 565 0.42 0.75 -24.53
C ALA A 565 0.92 -0.60 -23.97
N SER A 566 1.45 -0.58 -22.74
CA SER A 566 1.91 -1.80 -22.07
C SER A 566 0.80 -2.84 -21.97
N LYS A 567 1.14 -4.12 -22.21
CA LYS A 567 0.18 -5.24 -22.12
C LYS A 567 -0.51 -5.30 -20.76
N ASN A 568 0.18 -4.95 -19.67
CA ASN A 568 -0.39 -4.92 -18.33
C ASN A 568 -1.45 -3.81 -18.19
N VAL A 569 -1.18 -2.62 -18.74
CA VAL A 569 -2.13 -1.50 -18.75
C VAL A 569 -3.38 -1.87 -19.53
N LEU A 570 -3.22 -2.49 -20.70
CA LEU A 570 -4.34 -2.91 -21.53
C LEU A 570 -5.16 -4.03 -20.88
N GLN A 571 -4.51 -5.01 -20.25
CA GLN A 571 -5.19 -6.08 -19.53
C GLN A 571 -6.04 -5.53 -18.36
N ILE A 572 -5.46 -4.67 -17.53
CA ILE A 572 -6.16 -4.04 -16.40
C ILE A 572 -7.26 -3.10 -16.93
N GLY A 573 -6.96 -2.32 -17.96
CA GLY A 573 -7.88 -1.38 -18.58
C GLY A 573 -9.12 -2.01 -19.18
N LEU A 574 -8.95 -3.12 -19.91
CA LEU A 574 -10.07 -3.87 -20.48
C LEU A 574 -11.02 -4.36 -19.38
N CYS A 575 -10.48 -4.88 -18.27
CA CYS A 575 -11.26 -5.33 -17.13
C CYS A 575 -11.97 -4.15 -16.43
N ALA A 576 -11.25 -3.07 -16.18
CA ALA A 576 -11.73 -1.92 -15.44
C ALA A 576 -12.83 -1.14 -16.18
N LEU A 577 -12.71 -0.99 -17.51
CA LEU A 577 -13.60 -0.14 -18.31
C LEU A 577 -14.88 -0.85 -18.77
N ALA A 578 -14.92 -2.19 -18.76
CA ALA A 578 -16.09 -2.95 -19.22
C ALA A 578 -17.44 -2.48 -18.62
N PRO A 579 -17.53 -2.15 -17.31
CA PRO A 579 -18.77 -1.64 -16.72
C PRO A 579 -19.21 -0.26 -17.23
N ALA A 580 -18.27 0.59 -17.66
CA ALA A 580 -18.54 1.96 -18.09
C ALA A 580 -19.02 2.04 -19.55
N LEU A 581 -18.78 1.00 -20.37
CA LEU A 581 -19.08 1.00 -21.81
C LEU A 581 -20.56 1.25 -22.14
N ARG A 582 -21.49 0.77 -21.30
CA ARG A 582 -22.93 0.97 -21.53
C ARG A 582 -23.35 2.44 -21.38
N GLN A 583 -22.75 3.15 -20.44
CA GLN A 583 -23.07 4.56 -20.17
C GLN A 583 -22.30 5.51 -21.11
N PHE A 584 -21.13 5.09 -21.58
CA PHE A 584 -20.27 5.88 -22.46
C PHE A 584 -19.93 5.14 -23.75
N PRO A 585 -20.84 5.07 -24.74
CA PRO A 585 -20.64 4.34 -25.99
C PRO A 585 -19.45 4.81 -26.83
N THR A 586 -18.98 6.04 -26.63
CA THR A 586 -17.79 6.60 -27.29
C THR A 586 -16.51 5.83 -26.99
N LEU A 587 -16.48 5.07 -25.89
CA LEU A 587 -15.35 4.22 -25.52
C LEU A 587 -15.34 2.87 -26.25
N ILE A 588 -16.47 2.44 -26.84
CA ILE A 588 -16.60 1.10 -27.44
C ILE A 588 -15.64 0.92 -28.63
N PRO A 589 -15.50 1.85 -29.59
CA PRO A 589 -14.57 1.69 -30.70
C PRO A 589 -13.10 1.48 -30.27
N PRO A 590 -12.47 2.36 -29.46
CA PRO A 590 -11.09 2.13 -29.02
C PRO A 590 -10.96 0.86 -28.16
N TYR A 591 -11.99 0.53 -27.37
CA TYR A 591 -12.01 -0.70 -26.56
C TYR A 591 -11.98 -1.97 -27.44
N VAL A 592 -12.81 -2.04 -28.49
CA VAL A 592 -12.85 -3.17 -29.42
C VAL A 592 -11.53 -3.31 -30.15
N VAL A 593 -10.95 -2.21 -30.65
CA VAL A 593 -9.65 -2.22 -31.34
C VAL A 593 -8.56 -2.77 -30.42
N VAL A 594 -8.49 -2.30 -29.17
CA VAL A 594 -7.50 -2.79 -28.20
C VAL A 594 -7.71 -4.27 -27.87
N LEU A 595 -8.97 -4.71 -27.71
CA LEU A 595 -9.30 -6.10 -27.42
C LEU A 595 -8.89 -7.05 -28.54
N LEU A 596 -9.17 -6.69 -29.80
CA LEU A 596 -8.77 -7.48 -30.97
C LEU A 596 -7.25 -7.63 -31.05
N ASN A 597 -6.48 -6.60 -30.65
CA ASN A 597 -5.02 -6.64 -30.65
C ASN A 597 -4.39 -7.41 -29.47
N GLN A 598 -5.18 -7.93 -28.52
CA GLN A 598 -4.64 -8.68 -27.39
C GLN A 598 -4.22 -10.11 -27.78
N PRO A 599 -3.22 -10.71 -27.12
CA PRO A 599 -2.84 -12.10 -27.39
C PRO A 599 -4.01 -13.09 -27.19
N PRO A 600 -4.10 -14.18 -27.98
CA PRO A 600 -5.19 -15.15 -27.88
C PRO A 600 -5.41 -15.69 -26.46
N ALA A 601 -4.31 -15.99 -25.76
CA ALA A 601 -4.36 -16.48 -24.38
C ALA A 601 -5.00 -15.49 -23.40
N LEU A 602 -4.88 -14.17 -23.63
CA LEU A 602 -5.54 -13.16 -22.81
C LEU A 602 -7.01 -13.03 -23.22
N ARG A 603 -7.31 -12.89 -24.51
CA ARG A 603 -8.68 -12.79 -25.05
C ARG A 603 -9.56 -13.95 -24.57
N GLN A 604 -9.06 -15.17 -24.70
CA GLN A 604 -9.79 -16.37 -24.25
C GLN A 604 -10.11 -16.33 -22.77
N ARG A 605 -9.21 -15.87 -21.89
CA ARG A 605 -9.51 -15.81 -20.45
C ARG A 605 -10.53 -14.72 -20.11
N VAL A 606 -10.43 -13.53 -20.73
CA VAL A 606 -11.34 -12.43 -20.40
C VAL A 606 -12.72 -12.57 -21.06
N LEU A 607 -12.83 -13.29 -22.19
CA LEU A 607 -14.07 -13.47 -22.95
C LEU A 607 -14.82 -14.76 -22.66
N SER A 608 -14.17 -15.80 -22.13
CA SER A 608 -14.83 -17.08 -21.89
C SER A 608 -15.39 -17.22 -20.48
N VAL A 609 -16.69 -17.51 -20.41
CA VAL A 609 -17.35 -18.14 -19.27
C VAL A 609 -16.98 -19.62 -19.31
N PRO A 610 -16.65 -20.28 -18.17
CA PRO A 610 -16.36 -21.70 -18.16
C PRO A 610 -17.53 -22.47 -18.78
N GLN A 611 -17.29 -23.12 -19.91
CA GLN A 611 -18.20 -24.18 -20.33
C GLN A 611 -18.14 -25.24 -19.22
N SER A 612 -19.26 -25.43 -18.53
CA SER A 612 -19.52 -26.67 -17.80
C SER A 612 -19.70 -27.79 -18.83
N THR A 613 -18.64 -28.11 -19.57
CA THR A 613 -18.59 -29.37 -20.28
C THR A 613 -18.72 -30.45 -19.22
N PHE A 614 -19.70 -31.32 -19.43
CA PHE A 614 -20.11 -32.46 -18.60
C PHE A 614 -19.00 -33.53 -18.47
N GLU A 615 -17.73 -33.17 -18.36
CA GLU A 615 -16.66 -34.08 -17.97
C GLU A 615 -16.46 -33.97 -16.46
N LYS A 616 -17.00 -34.96 -15.75
CA LYS A 616 -16.81 -35.22 -14.31
C LYS A 616 -15.35 -35.58 -13.97
N SER A 617 -14.37 -34.77 -14.37
CA SER A 617 -12.98 -34.93 -13.95
C SER A 617 -12.34 -33.57 -13.67
N SER A 618 -12.13 -33.32 -12.38
CA SER A 618 -11.42 -32.20 -11.74
C SER A 618 -12.23 -30.91 -11.52
N LEU A 619 -12.87 -30.84 -10.34
CA LEU A 619 -13.26 -29.60 -9.65
C LEU A 619 -12.01 -28.83 -9.19
N ALA A 620 -11.16 -28.39 -10.12
CA ALA A 620 -10.16 -27.39 -9.80
C ALA A 620 -10.80 -26.00 -10.00
N PRO A 621 -11.04 -25.21 -8.94
CA PRO A 621 -11.47 -23.83 -9.12
C PRO A 621 -10.44 -23.11 -10.01
N ARG A 622 -10.92 -22.33 -10.98
CA ARG A 622 -10.09 -21.56 -11.90
C ARG A 622 -9.04 -20.81 -11.08
N ARG A 623 -7.75 -21.01 -11.38
CA ARG A 623 -6.70 -20.13 -10.86
C ARG A 623 -7.00 -18.75 -11.44
N LEU A 624 -7.41 -17.82 -10.58
CA LEU A 624 -7.56 -16.42 -10.94
C LEU A 624 -6.23 -15.95 -11.56
N ALA A 625 -6.32 -15.32 -12.73
CA ALA A 625 -5.17 -14.72 -13.37
C ALA A 625 -5.00 -13.32 -12.78
N TYR A 626 -3.78 -12.99 -12.40
CA TYR A 626 -3.45 -11.70 -11.79
C TYR A 626 -2.31 -11.03 -12.55
N VAL A 627 -2.35 -9.71 -12.60
CA VAL A 627 -1.15 -8.92 -12.89
C VAL A 627 -0.51 -8.58 -11.55
N LEU A 628 0.79 -8.87 -11.41
CA LEU A 628 1.56 -8.54 -10.22
C LEU A 628 2.17 -7.14 -10.38
N GLY A 629 1.83 -6.26 -9.45
CA GLY A 629 2.41 -4.93 -9.29
C GLY A 629 3.75 -4.93 -8.56
N SER A 630 4.38 -3.75 -8.47
CA SER A 630 5.72 -3.58 -7.88
C SER A 630 5.77 -3.70 -6.36
N ALA A 631 4.63 -3.70 -5.68
CA ALA A 631 4.49 -3.85 -4.22
C ALA A 631 3.67 -5.09 -3.80
N SER A 632 3.64 -6.14 -4.63
CA SER A 632 2.74 -7.30 -4.47
C SER A 632 1.25 -7.00 -4.64
N SER A 633 0.89 -5.81 -5.14
CA SER A 633 -0.48 -5.48 -5.52
C SER A 633 -0.97 -6.46 -6.59
N LEU A 634 -2.12 -7.07 -6.33
CA LEU A 634 -2.76 -8.03 -7.23
C LEU A 634 -3.89 -7.33 -7.97
N TYR A 635 -3.77 -7.25 -9.29
CA TYR A 635 -4.86 -6.78 -10.15
C TYR A 635 -5.60 -7.99 -10.71
N GLU A 636 -6.85 -8.16 -10.30
CA GLU A 636 -7.68 -9.30 -10.70
C GLU A 636 -8.14 -9.17 -12.15
N GLU A 637 -8.01 -10.26 -12.91
CA GLU A 637 -8.59 -10.38 -14.25
C GLU A 637 -10.05 -10.85 -14.12
N CYS A 638 -11.00 -10.07 -14.64
CA CYS A 638 -12.42 -10.42 -14.65
C CYS A 638 -12.90 -10.86 -16.04
N VAL A 639 -14.02 -11.59 -16.06
CA VAL A 639 -14.71 -11.95 -17.31
C VAL A 639 -15.50 -10.74 -17.78
N ILE A 640 -15.04 -10.10 -18.86
CA ILE A 640 -15.60 -8.83 -19.34
C ILE A 640 -16.92 -9.03 -20.11
N SER A 641 -17.14 -10.23 -20.66
CA SER A 641 -18.34 -10.56 -21.44
C SER A 641 -19.64 -10.46 -20.65
N ASP A 642 -19.56 -10.62 -19.33
CA ASP A 642 -20.73 -10.61 -18.45
C ASP A 642 -21.24 -9.20 -18.15
N VAL A 643 -20.40 -8.19 -18.32
CA VAL A 643 -20.67 -6.82 -17.86
C VAL A 643 -20.81 -5.82 -19.03
N TRP A 644 -20.18 -6.11 -20.18
CA TRP A 644 -20.17 -5.21 -21.33
C TRP A 644 -21.51 -5.15 -22.12
N PRO A 645 -21.74 -4.12 -22.96
CA PRO A 645 -22.89 -4.05 -23.85
C PRO A 645 -22.68 -4.88 -25.13
N GLY A 646 -22.94 -6.19 -25.07
CA GLY A 646 -22.64 -7.13 -26.17
C GLY A 646 -23.19 -6.74 -27.56
N SER A 647 -24.41 -6.21 -27.65
CA SER A 647 -24.99 -5.77 -28.94
C SER A 647 -24.23 -4.60 -29.56
N GLU A 648 -23.86 -3.59 -28.77
CA GLU A 648 -23.12 -2.42 -29.25
C GLU A 648 -21.67 -2.77 -29.57
N VAL A 649 -21.06 -3.68 -28.82
CA VAL A 649 -19.72 -4.22 -29.10
C VAL A 649 -19.74 -4.97 -30.44
N ALA A 650 -20.71 -5.87 -30.66
CA ALA A 650 -20.85 -6.62 -31.92
C ALA A 650 -21.15 -5.70 -33.12
N LYS A 651 -21.98 -4.68 -32.92
CA LYS A 651 -22.27 -3.66 -33.95
C LYS A 651 -21.01 -2.86 -34.31
N THR A 652 -20.22 -2.47 -33.31
CA THR A 652 -18.95 -1.76 -33.53
C THR A 652 -17.93 -2.65 -34.25
N LEU A 653 -17.81 -3.92 -33.86
CA LEU A 653 -16.99 -4.91 -34.56
C LEU A 653 -17.36 -4.99 -36.06
N ALA A 654 -18.66 -5.05 -36.38
CA ALA A 654 -19.12 -5.08 -37.77
C ALA A 654 -18.77 -3.80 -38.54
N VAL A 655 -18.86 -2.62 -37.91
CA VAL A 655 -18.44 -1.33 -38.51
C VAL A 655 -16.94 -1.30 -38.78
N GLU A 656 -16.13 -1.71 -37.81
CA GLU A 656 -14.66 -1.70 -37.91
C GLU A 656 -14.15 -2.63 -39.01
N VAL A 657 -14.74 -3.81 -39.16
CA VAL A 657 -14.35 -4.74 -40.23
C VAL A 657 -14.72 -4.18 -41.60
N GLU A 658 -15.91 -3.59 -41.75
CA GLU A 658 -16.33 -2.96 -43.00
C GLU A 658 -15.45 -1.74 -43.35
N SER A 659 -15.10 -0.91 -42.36
CA SER A 659 -14.27 0.28 -42.56
C SER A 659 -12.83 -0.11 -42.93
N ALA A 660 -12.29 -1.18 -42.34
CA ALA A 660 -10.99 -1.75 -42.66
C ALA A 660 -10.96 -2.53 -43.99
N GLN A 661 -12.12 -2.77 -44.62
CA GLN A 661 -12.27 -3.54 -45.85
C GLN A 661 -11.61 -4.93 -45.80
N LEU A 662 -11.72 -5.62 -44.65
CA LEU A 662 -11.14 -6.95 -44.51
C LEU A 662 -11.82 -7.93 -45.48
N ALA A 663 -11.03 -8.84 -46.05
CA ALA A 663 -11.55 -9.86 -46.95
C ALA A 663 -12.19 -11.04 -46.21
N HIS A 664 -11.73 -11.32 -44.99
CA HIS A 664 -12.16 -12.43 -44.15
C HIS A 664 -11.98 -12.08 -42.67
N TYR A 665 -12.69 -12.80 -41.80
CA TYR A 665 -12.48 -12.73 -40.36
C TYR A 665 -11.27 -13.57 -39.96
N GLU A 666 -10.60 -13.13 -38.90
CA GLU A 666 -9.56 -13.86 -38.18
C GLU A 666 -10.09 -14.42 -36.84
N PRO A 667 -9.37 -15.32 -36.14
CA PRO A 667 -9.84 -15.93 -34.89
C PRO A 667 -10.34 -14.95 -33.84
N GLU A 668 -9.66 -13.82 -33.63
CA GLU A 668 -10.06 -12.71 -32.75
C GLU A 668 -11.48 -12.22 -32.99
N HIS A 669 -11.85 -12.05 -34.25
CA HIS A 669 -13.16 -11.52 -34.62
C HIS A 669 -14.26 -12.51 -34.21
N PHE A 670 -14.01 -13.81 -34.35
CA PHE A 670 -14.92 -14.85 -33.87
C PHE A 670 -14.95 -14.95 -32.35
N GLU A 671 -13.80 -14.86 -31.66
CA GLU A 671 -13.73 -14.87 -30.20
C GLU A 671 -14.59 -13.73 -29.61
N VAL A 672 -14.45 -12.51 -30.14
CA VAL A 672 -15.24 -11.34 -29.71
C VAL A 672 -16.72 -11.50 -30.10
N LEU A 673 -17.02 -11.86 -31.35
CA LEU A 673 -18.41 -11.99 -31.82
C LEU A 673 -19.18 -13.04 -31.01
N LEU A 674 -18.58 -14.20 -30.75
CA LEU A 674 -19.19 -15.25 -29.95
C LEU A 674 -19.43 -14.80 -28.50
N ALA A 675 -18.49 -14.08 -27.90
CA ALA A 675 -18.64 -13.55 -26.55
C ALA A 675 -19.72 -12.45 -26.45
N CYS A 676 -20.10 -11.81 -27.55
CA CYS A 676 -21.21 -10.86 -27.60
C CYS A 676 -22.57 -11.53 -27.76
N LEU A 677 -22.63 -12.74 -28.31
CA LEU A 677 -23.88 -13.41 -28.67
C LEU A 677 -24.59 -13.95 -27.42
N PRO A 678 -25.89 -13.64 -27.23
CA PRO A 678 -26.69 -14.25 -26.17
C PRO A 678 -26.69 -15.78 -26.25
N ASP A 679 -26.78 -16.43 -25.10
CA ASP A 679 -26.96 -17.88 -25.02
C ASP A 679 -28.29 -18.35 -25.61
N LEU A 680 -28.31 -19.60 -26.07
CA LEU A 680 -29.52 -20.22 -26.63
C LEU A 680 -30.66 -20.18 -25.60
N GLY A 681 -31.77 -19.54 -25.97
CA GLY A 681 -32.94 -19.39 -25.11
C GLY A 681 -33.11 -18.00 -24.50
N VAL A 682 -32.09 -17.13 -24.58
CA VAL A 682 -32.21 -15.70 -24.28
C VAL A 682 -32.73 -14.98 -25.53
N ASP A 683 -33.67 -14.05 -25.34
CA ASP A 683 -34.22 -13.27 -26.44
C ASP A 683 -33.17 -12.28 -26.97
N MET A 684 -32.88 -12.37 -28.27
CA MET A 684 -32.10 -11.38 -29.01
C MET A 684 -32.95 -10.14 -29.24
N GLY A 685 -32.39 -8.97 -28.93
CA GLY A 685 -32.97 -7.67 -29.28
C GLY A 685 -33.03 -7.44 -30.79
N GLU A 686 -33.80 -6.41 -31.19
CA GLU A 686 -34.11 -6.12 -32.60
C GLU A 686 -32.88 -5.82 -33.46
N ASP A 687 -31.82 -5.24 -32.87
CA ASP A 687 -30.59 -4.85 -33.59
C ASP A 687 -29.79 -6.04 -34.12
N TRP A 688 -29.96 -7.24 -33.55
CA TRP A 688 -29.15 -8.42 -33.89
C TRP A 688 -29.34 -8.89 -35.32
N LEU A 689 -30.52 -8.69 -35.92
CA LEU A 689 -30.73 -9.02 -37.33
C LEU A 689 -29.89 -8.14 -38.26
N ASN A 690 -29.77 -6.84 -37.94
CA ASN A 690 -28.91 -5.93 -38.70
C ASN A 690 -27.43 -6.30 -38.53
N ILE A 691 -27.00 -6.63 -37.31
CA ILE A 691 -25.65 -7.13 -37.05
C ILE A 691 -25.38 -8.38 -37.88
N PHE A 692 -26.30 -9.36 -37.88
CA PHE A 692 -26.19 -10.57 -38.68
C PHE A 692 -26.02 -10.27 -40.18
N GLU A 693 -26.83 -9.38 -40.74
CA GLU A 693 -26.75 -9.00 -42.15
C GLU A 693 -25.37 -8.46 -42.56
N ARG A 694 -24.70 -7.74 -41.65
CA ARG A 694 -23.37 -7.18 -41.87
C ARG A 694 -22.27 -8.22 -41.74
N VAL A 695 -22.37 -9.12 -40.77
CA VAL A 695 -21.31 -10.12 -40.50
C VAL A 695 -21.46 -11.42 -41.29
N LYS A 696 -22.66 -11.76 -41.79
CA LYS A 696 -22.95 -13.09 -42.35
C LYS A 696 -22.02 -13.49 -43.49
N ARG A 697 -21.59 -12.57 -44.36
CA ARG A 697 -20.69 -12.92 -45.46
C ARG A 697 -19.37 -13.49 -44.94
N TYR A 698 -18.82 -12.90 -43.89
CA TYR A 698 -17.59 -13.37 -43.25
C TYR A 698 -17.81 -14.69 -42.51
N VAL A 699 -18.93 -14.81 -41.79
CA VAL A 699 -19.30 -16.04 -41.07
C VAL A 699 -19.43 -17.23 -42.02
N PHE A 700 -20.12 -17.06 -43.15
CA PHE A 700 -20.33 -18.14 -44.10
C PHE A 700 -19.06 -18.49 -44.89
N VAL A 701 -18.21 -17.52 -45.22
CA VAL A 701 -16.86 -17.80 -45.76
C VAL A 701 -16.02 -18.61 -44.77
N ALA A 702 -16.13 -18.33 -43.47
CA ALA A 702 -15.41 -19.08 -42.45
C ALA A 702 -15.92 -20.52 -42.24
N LEU A 703 -17.14 -20.87 -42.71
CA LEU A 703 -17.63 -22.26 -42.67
C LEU A 703 -16.78 -23.21 -43.51
N ILE A 704 -16.02 -22.70 -44.50
CA ILE A 704 -15.16 -23.53 -45.36
C ILE A 704 -13.68 -23.44 -44.97
N ASP A 705 -13.35 -22.67 -43.93
CA ASP A 705 -12.00 -22.51 -43.39
C ASP A 705 -11.74 -23.56 -42.30
N PRO A 706 -10.66 -24.37 -42.37
CA PRO A 706 -10.38 -25.41 -41.38
C PRO A 706 -10.22 -24.92 -39.94
N VAL A 707 -9.72 -23.70 -39.73
CA VAL A 707 -9.42 -23.13 -38.42
C VAL A 707 -10.68 -22.49 -37.82
N LEU A 708 -11.47 -21.83 -38.65
CA LEU A 708 -12.62 -21.03 -38.21
C LEU A 708 -13.96 -21.78 -38.28
N HIS A 709 -14.01 -22.95 -38.92
CA HIS A 709 -15.24 -23.72 -39.14
C HIS A 709 -16.11 -23.85 -37.89
N ASN A 710 -15.53 -24.32 -36.78
CA ASN A 710 -16.28 -24.57 -35.55
C ASN A 710 -16.90 -23.29 -34.96
N SER A 711 -16.14 -22.19 -34.97
CA SER A 711 -16.62 -20.88 -34.50
C SER A 711 -17.72 -20.34 -35.41
N ALA A 712 -17.57 -20.50 -36.73
CA ALA A 712 -18.59 -20.10 -37.70
C ALA A 712 -19.88 -20.90 -37.55
N VAL A 713 -19.78 -22.22 -37.36
CA VAL A 713 -20.92 -23.09 -37.07
C VAL A 713 -21.66 -22.63 -35.82
N GLU A 714 -20.95 -22.34 -34.73
CA GLU A 714 -21.58 -21.86 -33.49
C GLU A 714 -22.29 -20.52 -33.69
N VAL A 715 -21.68 -19.56 -34.40
CA VAL A 715 -22.36 -18.28 -34.72
C VAL A 715 -23.65 -18.54 -35.52
N VAL A 716 -23.61 -19.38 -36.55
CA VAL A 716 -24.81 -19.69 -37.35
C VAL A 716 -25.88 -20.34 -36.48
N LYS A 717 -25.52 -21.30 -35.61
CA LYS A 717 -26.44 -21.91 -34.65
C LYS A 717 -27.08 -20.87 -33.74
N ARG A 718 -26.29 -19.97 -33.16
CA ARG A 718 -26.79 -18.90 -32.27
C ARG A 718 -27.83 -18.02 -32.95
N PHE A 719 -27.69 -17.71 -34.24
CA PHE A 719 -28.68 -16.92 -34.98
C PHE A 719 -29.88 -17.74 -35.48
N TRP A 720 -29.67 -18.95 -35.99
CA TRP A 720 -30.74 -19.76 -36.56
C TRP A 720 -31.65 -20.40 -35.50
N LEU A 721 -31.15 -20.54 -34.27
CA LEU A 721 -31.87 -21.11 -33.13
C LEU A 721 -32.20 -20.04 -32.07
N CYS A 722 -32.05 -18.75 -32.38
CA CYS A 722 -32.31 -17.68 -31.43
C CYS A 722 -33.81 -17.55 -31.11
N ARG A 723 -34.08 -16.83 -30.02
CA ARG A 723 -35.40 -16.24 -29.75
C ARG A 723 -35.32 -14.72 -29.96
N PRO A 724 -36.40 -14.04 -30.35
CA PRO A 724 -37.69 -14.58 -30.75
C PRO A 724 -37.61 -15.33 -32.09
N GLN A 725 -38.55 -16.25 -32.33
CA GLN A 725 -38.54 -17.12 -33.50
C GLN A 725 -38.61 -16.36 -34.84
N GLU A 726 -39.19 -15.15 -34.83
CA GLU A 726 -39.22 -14.27 -36.00
C GLU A 726 -37.80 -13.86 -36.45
N THR A 727 -36.92 -13.49 -35.52
CA THR A 727 -35.52 -13.14 -35.80
C THR A 727 -34.77 -14.34 -36.38
N ALA A 728 -35.00 -15.53 -35.84
CA ALA A 728 -34.42 -16.76 -36.34
C ALA A 728 -34.86 -17.04 -37.79
N ILE A 729 -36.17 -17.00 -38.08
CA ILE A 729 -36.71 -17.24 -39.42
C ILE A 729 -36.10 -16.25 -40.43
N ARG A 730 -36.07 -14.96 -40.09
CA ARG A 730 -35.49 -13.93 -40.98
C ARG A 730 -34.00 -14.14 -41.22
N SER A 731 -33.25 -14.55 -40.19
CA SER A 731 -31.81 -14.86 -40.31
C SER A 731 -31.58 -16.09 -41.19
N ILE A 732 -32.43 -17.12 -41.10
CA ILE A 732 -32.36 -18.31 -41.95
C ILE A 732 -32.66 -17.93 -43.41
N GLU A 733 -33.74 -17.20 -43.66
CA GLU A 733 -34.13 -16.78 -45.01
C GLU A 733 -33.06 -15.90 -45.67
N SER A 734 -32.47 -14.96 -44.93
CA SER A 734 -31.43 -14.07 -45.43
C SER A 734 -30.09 -14.76 -45.66
N SER A 735 -29.90 -15.96 -45.12
CA SER A 735 -28.70 -16.78 -45.29
C SER A 735 -28.66 -17.55 -46.61
N ARG A 736 -29.80 -17.78 -47.28
CA ARG A 736 -29.93 -18.65 -48.48
C ARG A 736 -28.86 -18.37 -49.54
N THR A 737 -28.79 -17.12 -49.99
CA THR A 737 -27.89 -16.70 -51.08
C THR A 737 -26.42 -16.81 -50.68
N THR A 738 -26.11 -16.51 -49.42
CA THR A 738 -24.75 -16.57 -48.87
C THR A 738 -24.30 -18.02 -48.71
N LEU A 739 -25.18 -18.90 -48.24
CA LEU A 739 -24.91 -20.34 -48.16
C LEU A 739 -24.72 -20.97 -49.53
N LEU A 740 -25.56 -20.63 -50.52
CA LEU A 740 -25.39 -21.08 -51.90
C LEU A 740 -24.01 -20.70 -52.47
N GLN A 741 -23.58 -19.45 -52.25
CA GLN A 741 -22.25 -18.98 -52.66
C GLN A 741 -21.13 -19.73 -51.92
N THR A 742 -21.33 -20.04 -50.64
CA THR A 742 -20.37 -20.78 -49.82
C THR A 742 -20.18 -22.20 -50.34
N LEU A 743 -21.27 -22.92 -50.65
CA LEU A 743 -21.22 -24.25 -51.26
C LEU A 743 -20.52 -24.21 -52.63
N ARG A 744 -20.81 -23.19 -53.45
CA ARG A 744 -20.10 -22.99 -54.73
C ARG A 744 -18.61 -22.85 -54.54
N VAL A 745 -18.15 -22.07 -53.55
CA VAL A 745 -16.72 -21.95 -53.27
C VAL A 745 -16.16 -23.27 -52.75
N LEU A 746 -16.86 -23.96 -51.84
CA LEU A 746 -16.43 -25.25 -51.25
C LEU A 746 -16.21 -26.36 -52.27
N TYR A 747 -16.99 -26.40 -53.36
CA TYR A 747 -16.88 -27.43 -54.40
C TYR A 747 -16.24 -26.93 -55.71
N SER A 748 -15.76 -25.68 -55.74
CA SER A 748 -15.01 -25.16 -56.89
C SER A 748 -13.60 -25.76 -56.97
N ASP A 749 -13.00 -25.85 -58.15
CA ASP A 749 -11.62 -26.38 -58.32
C ASP A 749 -10.52 -25.40 -57.85
N MET A 750 -10.85 -24.35 -57.10
CA MET A 750 -9.90 -23.33 -56.63
C MET A 750 -8.97 -23.88 -55.53
N GLY A 751 -7.66 -23.91 -55.78
CA GLY A 751 -6.62 -24.58 -54.97
C GLY A 751 -6.30 -24.02 -53.57
N ASN A 752 -7.32 -23.66 -52.78
CA ASN A 752 -7.15 -23.23 -51.38
C ASN A 752 -7.37 -24.42 -50.42
N THR A 753 -6.69 -24.40 -49.27
CA THR A 753 -6.94 -25.30 -48.13
C THR A 753 -8.37 -25.09 -47.61
N ARG A 754 -9.18 -26.16 -47.55
CA ARG A 754 -10.58 -26.12 -47.13
C ARG A 754 -10.82 -27.12 -46.00
N VAL A 755 -11.86 -26.85 -45.22
CA VAL A 755 -12.37 -27.79 -44.21
C VAL A 755 -12.75 -29.12 -44.87
N ASN A 756 -12.71 -30.21 -44.12
CA ASN A 756 -13.18 -31.50 -44.61
C ASN A 756 -14.68 -31.43 -44.91
N GLU A 757 -15.08 -31.99 -46.05
CA GLU A 757 -16.48 -32.04 -46.47
C GLU A 757 -17.38 -32.67 -45.39
N SER A 758 -16.88 -33.69 -44.69
CA SER A 758 -17.59 -34.37 -43.60
C SER A 758 -18.08 -33.41 -42.51
N ASP A 759 -17.30 -32.36 -42.20
CA ASP A 759 -17.60 -31.44 -41.10
C ASP A 759 -18.73 -30.49 -41.51
N VAL A 760 -18.70 -29.98 -42.74
CA VAL A 760 -19.77 -29.15 -43.32
C VAL A 760 -21.05 -29.96 -43.49
N ILE A 761 -20.96 -31.20 -43.97
CA ILE A 761 -22.12 -32.09 -44.11
C ILE A 761 -22.71 -32.41 -42.73
N SER A 762 -21.87 -32.66 -41.72
CA SER A 762 -22.32 -32.88 -40.34
C SER A 762 -23.08 -31.67 -39.80
N PHE A 763 -22.56 -30.46 -40.00
CA PHE A 763 -23.24 -29.22 -39.62
C PHE A 763 -24.60 -29.06 -40.34
N ILE A 764 -24.66 -29.20 -41.66
CA ILE A 764 -25.91 -29.05 -42.41
C ILE A 764 -26.93 -30.12 -41.99
N ARG A 765 -26.48 -31.35 -41.74
CA ARG A 765 -27.31 -32.45 -41.25
C ARG A 765 -27.89 -32.15 -39.86
N GLU A 766 -27.07 -31.65 -38.95
CA GLU A 766 -27.50 -31.23 -37.62
C GLU A 766 -28.57 -30.12 -37.72
N MET A 767 -28.33 -29.08 -38.51
CA MET A 767 -29.29 -27.98 -38.69
C MET A 767 -30.59 -28.45 -39.37
N ARG A 768 -30.51 -29.36 -40.34
CA ARG A 768 -31.67 -30.00 -40.97
C ARG A 768 -32.54 -30.72 -39.93
N ASP A 769 -31.94 -31.42 -38.99
CA ASP A 769 -32.64 -32.26 -38.01
C ASP A 769 -33.44 -31.43 -36.99
N TYR A 770 -33.13 -30.14 -36.81
CA TYR A 770 -33.98 -29.20 -36.07
C TYR A 770 -35.34 -28.95 -36.74
N GLY A 771 -35.48 -29.19 -38.05
CA GLY A 771 -36.75 -29.15 -38.76
C GLY A 771 -37.30 -27.75 -39.06
N GLY A 772 -38.59 -27.68 -39.40
CA GLY A 772 -39.31 -26.44 -39.69
C GLY A 772 -38.70 -25.60 -40.81
N ALA A 773 -38.65 -24.28 -40.59
CA ALA A 773 -38.09 -23.32 -41.56
C ALA A 773 -36.63 -23.63 -41.92
N ILE A 774 -35.82 -24.18 -41.00
CA ILE A 774 -34.40 -24.51 -41.28
C ILE A 774 -34.33 -25.60 -42.35
N ARG A 775 -35.08 -26.69 -42.18
CA ARG A 775 -35.12 -27.80 -43.14
C ARG A 775 -35.60 -27.33 -44.52
N GLU A 776 -36.66 -26.54 -44.58
CA GLU A 776 -37.21 -26.00 -45.83
C GLU A 776 -36.20 -25.09 -46.56
N ASN A 777 -35.51 -24.22 -45.82
CA ASN A 777 -34.49 -23.32 -46.36
C ASN A 777 -33.26 -24.07 -46.87
N LEU A 778 -32.78 -25.08 -46.13
CA LEU A 778 -31.65 -25.89 -46.55
C LEU A 778 -31.98 -26.74 -47.78
N GLN A 779 -33.17 -27.37 -47.81
CA GLN A 779 -33.67 -28.10 -48.98
C GLN A 779 -33.67 -27.21 -50.22
N PHE A 780 -34.29 -26.02 -50.10
CA PHE A 780 -34.34 -25.04 -51.19
C PHE A 780 -32.93 -24.65 -51.69
N THR A 781 -32.00 -24.41 -50.77
CA THR A 781 -30.63 -24.02 -51.11
C THR A 781 -29.88 -25.14 -51.84
N VAL A 782 -30.05 -26.39 -51.39
CA VAL A 782 -29.43 -27.56 -52.03
C VAL A 782 -30.04 -27.85 -53.40
N ASP A 783 -31.36 -27.71 -53.55
CA ASP A 783 -32.04 -27.87 -54.84
C ASP A 783 -31.61 -26.80 -55.83
N GLN A 784 -31.51 -25.55 -55.40
CA GLN A 784 -30.99 -24.46 -56.22
C GLN A 784 -29.52 -24.70 -56.62
N PHE A 785 -28.70 -25.25 -55.72
CA PHE A 785 -27.32 -25.62 -56.03
C PHE A 785 -27.25 -26.75 -57.06
N ARG A 786 -28.09 -27.79 -56.92
CA ARG A 786 -28.21 -28.90 -57.86
C ARG A 786 -28.59 -28.42 -59.26
N GLU A 787 -29.52 -27.49 -59.37
CA GLU A 787 -29.97 -26.91 -60.64
C GLU A 787 -28.90 -26.03 -61.29
N ALA A 788 -28.24 -25.16 -60.52
CA ALA A 788 -27.27 -24.21 -61.04
C ALA A 788 -25.84 -24.77 -61.23
N HIS A 789 -25.45 -25.77 -60.45
CA HIS A 789 -24.08 -26.31 -60.33
C HIS A 789 -24.09 -27.85 -60.29
N ASN A 790 -24.76 -28.49 -61.26
CA ASN A 790 -24.94 -29.95 -61.29
C ASN A 790 -23.63 -30.75 -61.30
N ALA A 791 -22.57 -30.24 -61.95
CA ALA A 791 -21.29 -30.95 -62.02
C ALA A 791 -20.58 -31.00 -60.67
N GLU A 792 -20.59 -29.89 -59.93
CA GLU A 792 -20.08 -29.79 -58.57
C GLU A 792 -20.95 -30.59 -57.59
N PHE A 793 -22.26 -30.55 -57.76
CA PHE A 793 -23.21 -31.33 -56.94
C PHE A 793 -22.96 -32.83 -57.05
N GLN A 794 -22.73 -33.38 -58.26
CA GLN A 794 -22.44 -34.81 -58.46
C GLN A 794 -21.13 -35.28 -57.81
N ARG A 795 -20.21 -34.35 -57.50
CA ARG A 795 -18.96 -34.64 -56.79
C ARG A 795 -19.10 -34.50 -55.27
N SER A 796 -20.21 -33.93 -54.81
CA SER A 796 -20.49 -33.69 -53.39
C SER A 796 -21.35 -34.80 -52.79
N SER A 797 -21.32 -34.91 -51.46
CA SER A 797 -22.17 -35.79 -50.66
C SER A 797 -23.48 -35.10 -50.23
N LEU A 798 -23.87 -34.01 -50.90
CA LEU A 798 -25.07 -33.22 -50.57
C LEU A 798 -26.37 -33.96 -50.88
N ASP A 799 -26.33 -34.94 -51.78
CA ASP A 799 -27.45 -35.84 -52.10
C ASP A 799 -27.92 -36.63 -50.87
N THR A 800 -26.98 -37.04 -49.99
CA THR A 800 -27.26 -37.79 -48.75
C THR A 800 -28.03 -36.99 -47.68
N LEU A 801 -28.25 -35.69 -47.87
CA LEU A 801 -28.85 -34.81 -46.86
C LEU A 801 -30.38 -34.85 -46.84
N PHE A 802 -31.06 -35.25 -47.91
CA PHE A 802 -32.52 -35.13 -47.99
C PHE A 802 -33.22 -36.35 -48.59
N GLU A 803 -32.56 -37.51 -48.52
CA GLU A 803 -33.15 -38.81 -48.88
C GLU A 803 -34.35 -39.20 -48.01
#